data_AF-A0AAV7YAY9-F1
#
_entry.id   AF-A0AAV7YAY9-F1
#
_cell.length_a   1.000
_cell.length_b   1.000
_cell.length_c   1.000
_cell.angle_alpha   90.00
_cell.angle_beta   90.00
_cell.angle_gamma   90.00
#
_symmetry.space_group_name_H-M   'P 1'
#
loop_
_entity.id
_entity.type
_entity.pdbx_description
1 polymer ?
#
loop_
_entity_poly.entity_id
_entity_poly.type
_entity_poly.pdbx_seq_one_letter_code
_entity_poly.pdbx_strand_id
1 'polypeptide(L)'
;MEFSQDDFENEVIKEEDLDYEIMDRKLEGGFGEVKFARWKGQRVAVKSVPKDATGPQIEALKLEIALMSKLNNQNVARIYGKVEGTDTIVMHCYDHGSLEDLVHKGKETIPLAKKLEISAGIANGLCYLHSLKILHRDVKPDNVLIFEKDGRSIPILIDFGISIELKSDELLNQTIGTLPYMAPEMFKQKYSYPVDVYAFGITLWELFAEEVPLDGMDEGLIRMLLSMQKKYKKKFLENNPDLNLPKTFDFETLRPTLPSSEKVPQQILDVIGQCWHSDPKKRPFFSDLVSLFNEWTIGVKLNGEDYFKKKEKINEPVNKGLVLKRVLHVGSDQEFEKIHLAIESAEHDDVILVHPGEYRETLKIRKNNITIVGLSSSEGDVEIVSKSDAALSFQASTGTFRNIKFKYLGSNHAAVSINGGKPKFDRCEFSSTGPYCMCVTQGGNPYLNGCIIFEGIVGIIFSNRGEGTLNGCNIFNNKLQGVWITSGKVKIVDCNIYSNNEGVFVDGVQSMANLQNSNIFKNQNDGIRIENGLIHVSGCEISRNLMSGIKALNIEYGEEEFKDDENEEEEEEEEEKKDVKQIRFIENRVYGNKNCGYYFQDVASVLIEKNIIEEQKTGIYVFGSQKNIKSFIKINECEIKNLNYGIELLDSITSLQCNGSNIRSCIKAGIKVEAGKLSIKSCEISDGMKQSNGIICNPKGIVVLSESSIYNNPTNGVAILGKCKATKLKVFQNGKNGFGVFKDTAELYVINCIITSNKSSGVYIDKGKLDMNTSKIQENLTHGIDIRNSLLTKNKQAKIFIKKNIISKNRGTGIRVTNSNFIIEQNRIFNNNADGCHIKDESKGNVINNLLTENSPKDISVINNSHIKLSGKQLNKTIKNCLNGGKITQVN
;
A
#
# COMPACT_ATOMS: atom_id res chain seq x y z
N MET A 1 -1.80 -15.47 -9.39
CA MET A 1 -0.99 -14.28 -9.67
C MET A 1 -1.96 -13.22 -10.15
N GLU A 2 -2.55 -12.48 -9.22
CA GLU A 2 -3.45 -11.37 -9.51
C GLU A 2 -2.64 -10.11 -9.31
N PHE A 3 -2.36 -9.40 -10.40
CA PHE A 3 -1.71 -8.09 -10.34
C PHE A 3 -2.73 -7.08 -9.83
N SER A 4 -2.37 -6.30 -8.80
CA SER A 4 -3.23 -5.28 -8.21
C SER A 4 -3.57 -4.21 -9.25
N GLN A 5 -4.74 -3.60 -9.12
CA GLN A 5 -5.17 -2.50 -9.97
C GLN A 5 -4.35 -1.21 -9.74
N ASP A 6 -3.25 -1.22 -8.99
CA ASP A 6 -2.51 -0.01 -8.60
C ASP A 6 -1.17 0.19 -9.34
N ASP A 7 -0.74 -0.77 -10.17
CA ASP A 7 0.63 -0.81 -10.73
C ASP A 7 0.89 0.08 -11.98
N PHE A 8 -0.06 0.88 -12.45
CA PHE A 8 0.08 1.60 -13.72
C PHE A 8 -0.37 3.07 -13.60
N GLU A 9 0.58 3.97 -13.36
CA GLU A 9 0.42 5.43 -13.48
C GLU A 9 0.84 5.88 -14.89
N ASN A 10 -0.07 6.49 -15.66
CA ASN A 10 0.13 7.22 -16.94
C ASN A 10 1.54 7.15 -17.57
N GLU A 11 1.96 5.96 -18.01
CA GLU A 11 3.33 5.72 -18.48
C GLU A 11 3.54 6.27 -19.90
N VAL A 12 4.79 6.59 -20.23
CA VAL A 12 5.24 6.69 -21.62
C VAL A 12 5.63 5.29 -22.05
N ILE A 13 4.82 4.69 -22.92
CA ILE A 13 4.93 3.28 -23.36
C ILE A 13 5.70 3.24 -24.67
N LYS A 14 6.67 2.34 -24.82
CA LYS A 14 7.34 2.19 -26.11
C LYS A 14 6.53 1.28 -27.02
N GLU A 15 6.45 1.62 -28.30
CA GLU A 15 5.73 0.81 -29.30
C GLU A 15 6.24 -0.64 -29.36
N GLU A 16 7.54 -0.86 -29.13
CA GLU A 16 8.17 -2.19 -29.09
C GLU A 16 7.71 -3.06 -27.91
N ASP A 17 7.12 -2.48 -26.87
CA ASP A 17 6.58 -3.21 -25.71
C ASP A 17 5.12 -3.68 -25.94
N LEU A 18 4.50 -3.32 -27.07
CA LEU A 18 3.14 -3.70 -27.44
C LEU A 18 3.14 -4.89 -28.41
N ASP A 19 2.68 -6.04 -27.94
CA ASP A 19 2.50 -7.23 -28.78
C ASP A 19 1.07 -7.26 -29.36
N TYR A 20 0.91 -6.73 -30.58
CA TYR A 20 -0.39 -6.60 -31.24
C TYR A 20 -1.00 -7.94 -31.64
N GLU A 21 -2.30 -8.12 -31.36
CA GLU A 21 -3.03 -9.35 -31.69
C GLU A 21 -3.34 -9.41 -33.20
N ILE A 22 -2.84 -10.46 -33.88
CA ILE A 22 -2.82 -10.58 -35.36
C ILE A 22 -4.22 -10.82 -35.99
N MET A 23 -5.23 -11.19 -35.20
CA MET A 23 -6.51 -11.70 -35.72
C MET A 23 -7.79 -11.00 -35.23
N ASP A 24 -7.70 -9.98 -34.38
CA ASP A 24 -8.92 -9.37 -33.84
C ASP A 24 -9.43 -8.18 -34.67
N ARG A 25 -10.77 -8.07 -34.74
CA ARG A 25 -11.49 -7.08 -35.54
C ARG A 25 -10.99 -5.67 -35.20
N LYS A 26 -10.67 -4.89 -36.24
CA LYS A 26 -10.60 -3.43 -36.11
C LYS A 26 -11.97 -2.92 -35.70
N LEU A 27 -12.03 -2.16 -34.62
CA LEU A 27 -13.20 -1.35 -34.30
C LEU A 27 -12.95 0.04 -34.90
N GLU A 28 -13.70 0.35 -35.97
CA GLU A 28 -13.70 1.67 -36.60
C GLU A 28 -14.81 2.50 -35.95
N GLY A 29 -14.43 3.59 -35.26
CA GLY A 29 -15.35 4.57 -34.68
C GLY A 29 -15.07 5.98 -35.21
N GLY A 30 -15.97 6.93 -34.92
CA GLY A 30 -15.93 8.30 -35.48
C GLY A 30 -14.68 9.14 -35.17
N PHE A 31 -13.81 8.69 -34.25
CA PHE A 31 -12.66 9.46 -33.75
C PHE A 31 -11.32 8.69 -33.69
N GLY A 32 -11.23 7.45 -34.20
CA GLY A 32 -9.95 6.73 -34.21
C GLY A 32 -10.01 5.23 -34.54
N GLU A 33 -8.85 4.64 -34.83
CA GLU A 33 -8.64 3.20 -34.98
C GLU A 33 -8.26 2.59 -33.62
N VAL A 34 -9.03 1.61 -33.14
CA VAL A 34 -8.71 0.84 -31.92
C VAL A 34 -8.18 -0.55 -32.30
N LYS A 35 -7.01 -0.90 -31.75
CA LYS A 35 -6.37 -2.23 -31.88
C LYS A 35 -6.21 -2.87 -30.50
N PHE A 36 -6.10 -4.19 -30.47
CA PHE A 36 -5.80 -4.93 -29.24
C PHE A 36 -4.34 -5.38 -29.24
N ALA A 37 -3.70 -5.29 -28.09
CA ALA A 37 -2.32 -5.72 -27.88
C ALA A 37 -2.13 -6.33 -26.49
N ARG A 38 -0.97 -6.92 -26.25
CA ARG A 38 -0.50 -7.28 -24.91
C ARG A 38 0.62 -6.35 -24.47
N TRP A 39 0.50 -5.81 -23.26
CA TRP A 39 1.50 -4.96 -22.63
C TRP A 39 1.75 -5.45 -21.20
N LYS A 40 3.00 -5.75 -20.84
CA LYS A 40 3.39 -6.35 -19.55
C LYS A 40 2.53 -7.58 -19.16
N GLY A 41 2.13 -8.37 -20.16
CA GLY A 41 1.29 -9.56 -19.99
C GLY A 41 -0.22 -9.31 -19.87
N GLN A 42 -0.69 -8.06 -19.79
CA GLN A 42 -2.11 -7.69 -19.78
C GLN A 42 -2.60 -7.38 -21.19
N ARG A 43 -3.86 -7.74 -21.48
CA ARG A 43 -4.54 -7.35 -22.71
C ARG A 43 -4.95 -5.88 -22.61
N VAL A 44 -4.62 -5.09 -23.62
CA VAL A 44 -4.86 -3.63 -23.67
C VAL A 44 -5.53 -3.24 -24.97
N ALA A 45 -6.29 -2.14 -24.93
CA ALA A 45 -6.81 -1.49 -26.12
C ALA A 45 -5.93 -0.29 -26.46
N VAL A 46 -5.60 -0.13 -27.75
CA VAL A 46 -4.68 0.88 -28.28
C VAL A 46 -5.45 1.75 -29.26
N LYS A 47 -5.78 2.98 -28.87
CA LYS A 47 -6.52 3.96 -29.68
C LYS A 47 -5.54 4.92 -30.35
N SER A 48 -5.59 4.97 -31.68
CA SER A 48 -4.73 5.81 -32.51
C SER A 48 -5.54 6.69 -33.46
N VAL A 49 -5.00 7.86 -33.84
CA VAL A 49 -5.59 8.65 -34.93
C VAL A 49 -5.43 7.94 -36.29
N PRO A 50 -6.39 8.06 -37.21
CA PRO A 50 -6.22 7.61 -38.59
C PRO A 50 -4.99 8.24 -39.26
N LYS A 51 -4.38 7.54 -40.22
CA LYS A 51 -3.17 8.02 -40.92
C LYS A 51 -3.39 9.32 -41.72
N ASP A 52 -4.63 9.61 -42.06
CA ASP A 52 -5.13 10.77 -42.79
C ASP A 52 -5.82 11.80 -41.89
N ALA A 53 -5.64 11.70 -40.57
CA ALA A 53 -6.26 12.61 -39.60
C ALA A 53 -5.90 14.08 -39.84
N THR A 54 -6.92 14.93 -39.76
CA THR A 54 -6.81 16.39 -39.84
C THR A 54 -6.28 16.98 -38.52
N GLY A 55 -5.72 18.20 -38.56
CA GLY A 55 -5.22 18.90 -37.36
C GLY A 55 -6.21 18.92 -36.18
N PRO A 56 -7.50 19.23 -36.38
CA PRO A 56 -8.52 19.19 -35.32
C PRO A 56 -8.75 17.80 -34.69
N GLN A 57 -8.65 16.73 -35.47
CA GLN A 57 -8.79 15.35 -34.94
C GLN A 57 -7.62 14.98 -34.03
N ILE A 58 -6.41 15.41 -34.39
CA ILE A 58 -5.22 15.22 -33.56
C ILE A 58 -5.33 16.04 -32.26
N GLU A 59 -5.80 17.29 -32.33
CA GLU A 59 -6.03 18.12 -31.14
C GLU A 59 -7.10 17.53 -30.21
N ALA A 60 -8.20 17.00 -30.77
CA ALA A 60 -9.24 16.33 -29.98
C ALA A 60 -8.69 15.12 -29.22
N LEU A 61 -7.87 14.28 -29.85
CA LEU A 61 -7.26 13.14 -29.17
C LEU A 61 -6.26 13.59 -28.09
N LYS A 62 -5.49 14.66 -28.31
CA LYS A 62 -4.61 15.24 -27.28
C LYS A 62 -5.38 15.73 -26.06
N LEU A 63 -6.53 16.37 -26.28
CA LEU A 63 -7.41 16.80 -25.20
C LEU A 63 -8.01 15.60 -24.46
N GLU A 64 -8.44 14.57 -25.19
CA GLU A 64 -8.91 13.31 -24.61
C GLU A 64 -7.83 12.66 -23.73
N ILE A 65 -6.58 12.55 -24.20
CA ILE A 65 -5.45 12.06 -23.40
C ILE A 65 -5.29 12.89 -22.11
N ALA A 66 -5.27 14.21 -22.25
CA ALA A 66 -5.07 15.13 -21.13
C ALA A 66 -6.19 15.01 -20.10
N LEU A 67 -7.44 14.86 -20.53
CA LEU A 67 -8.59 14.65 -19.65
C LEU A 67 -8.52 13.28 -18.98
N MET A 68 -8.40 12.20 -19.76
CA MET A 68 -8.41 10.83 -19.26
C MET A 68 -7.26 10.53 -18.30
N SER A 69 -6.10 11.19 -18.46
CA SER A 69 -4.97 11.08 -17.53
C SER A 69 -5.29 11.50 -16.09
N LYS A 70 -6.35 12.28 -15.88
CA LYS A 70 -6.81 12.72 -14.55
C LYS A 70 -7.90 11.82 -13.97
N LEU A 71 -8.38 10.82 -14.72
CA LEU A 71 -9.55 10.03 -14.37
C LEU A 71 -9.15 8.71 -13.72
N ASN A 72 -9.76 8.42 -12.58
CA ASN A 72 -9.65 7.16 -11.86
C ASN A 72 -10.98 6.85 -11.17
N ASN A 73 -11.82 6.04 -11.82
CA ASN A 73 -13.11 5.61 -11.30
C ASN A 73 -13.50 4.25 -11.91
N GLN A 74 -14.15 3.40 -11.13
CA GLN A 74 -14.55 2.05 -11.57
C GLN A 74 -15.54 2.03 -12.75
N ASN A 75 -16.25 3.13 -13.01
CA ASN A 75 -17.25 3.28 -14.08
C ASN A 75 -16.78 4.21 -15.21
N VAL A 76 -15.48 4.50 -15.28
CA VAL A 76 -14.84 5.31 -16.31
C VAL A 76 -13.64 4.56 -16.87
N ALA A 77 -13.42 4.65 -18.18
CA ALA A 77 -12.32 3.97 -18.85
C ALA A 77 -10.97 4.35 -18.26
N ARG A 78 -10.17 3.35 -17.92
CA ARG A 78 -8.82 3.55 -17.40
C ARG A 78 -7.80 3.61 -18.52
N ILE A 79 -6.94 4.62 -18.48
CA ILE A 79 -5.74 4.67 -19.32
C ILE A 79 -4.53 4.14 -18.56
N TYR A 80 -3.65 3.45 -19.27
CA TYR A 80 -2.34 3.03 -18.76
C TYR A 80 -1.25 4.04 -19.12
N GLY A 81 -1.40 4.72 -20.26
CA GLY A 81 -0.38 5.63 -20.75
C GLY A 81 -0.58 6.01 -22.21
N LYS A 82 0.44 6.64 -22.79
CA LYS A 82 0.50 6.93 -24.22
C LYS A 82 1.77 6.36 -24.83
N VAL A 83 1.72 6.04 -26.12
CA VAL A 83 2.90 5.56 -26.83
C VAL A 83 3.89 6.70 -27.08
N GLU A 84 5.17 6.45 -26.79
CA GLU A 84 6.27 7.40 -26.95
C GLU A 84 6.33 7.96 -28.38
N GLY A 85 6.41 9.29 -28.50
CA GLY A 85 6.55 9.95 -29.79
C GLY A 85 5.30 9.93 -30.67
N THR A 86 4.15 9.44 -30.19
CA THR A 86 2.90 9.40 -30.95
C THR A 86 1.71 9.97 -30.14
N ASP A 87 0.61 10.25 -30.84
CA ASP A 87 -0.69 10.56 -30.24
C ASP A 87 -1.53 9.27 -30.17
N THR A 88 -1.03 8.25 -29.48
CA THR A 88 -1.69 6.94 -29.32
C THR A 88 -1.87 6.62 -27.84
N ILE A 89 -3.08 6.22 -27.44
CA ILE A 89 -3.45 5.92 -26.05
C ILE A 89 -3.47 4.41 -25.84
N VAL A 90 -2.91 3.95 -24.73
CA VAL A 90 -3.05 2.58 -24.25
C VAL A 90 -3.99 2.58 -23.05
N MET A 91 -5.07 1.81 -23.13
CA MET A 91 -6.13 1.75 -22.13
C MET A 91 -6.48 0.30 -21.77
N HIS A 92 -7.20 0.14 -20.66
CA HIS A 92 -7.72 -1.17 -20.28
C HIS A 92 -8.63 -1.75 -21.37
N CYS A 93 -8.50 -3.04 -21.63
CA CYS A 93 -9.32 -3.74 -22.61
C CYS A 93 -10.64 -4.19 -21.96
N TYR A 94 -11.77 -3.62 -22.40
CA TYR A 94 -13.11 -4.04 -21.98
C TYR A 94 -13.79 -4.78 -23.14
N ASP A 95 -13.77 -6.11 -23.11
CA ASP A 95 -14.05 -6.97 -24.27
C ASP A 95 -15.46 -7.60 -24.30
N HIS A 96 -16.41 -7.08 -23.52
CA HIS A 96 -17.79 -7.63 -23.47
C HIS A 96 -18.81 -6.78 -24.25
N GLY A 97 -18.34 -5.91 -25.14
CA GLY A 97 -19.18 -5.07 -26.01
C GLY A 97 -19.75 -3.82 -25.32
N SER A 98 -20.50 -3.04 -26.08
CA SER A 98 -21.18 -1.85 -25.59
C SER A 98 -22.54 -2.17 -24.96
N LEU A 99 -23.13 -1.19 -24.27
CA LEU A 99 -24.50 -1.27 -23.81
C LEU A 99 -25.47 -1.37 -24.98
N GLU A 100 -25.16 -0.73 -26.11
CA GLU A 100 -25.92 -0.87 -27.36
C GLU A 100 -25.93 -2.34 -27.84
N ASP A 101 -24.76 -3.01 -27.82
CA ASP A 101 -24.66 -4.44 -28.15
C ASP A 101 -25.54 -5.28 -27.21
N LEU A 102 -25.48 -4.98 -25.90
CA LEU A 102 -26.25 -5.68 -24.89
C LEU A 102 -27.76 -5.51 -25.09
N VAL A 103 -28.21 -4.30 -25.44
CA VAL A 103 -29.63 -3.95 -25.60
C VAL A 103 -30.20 -4.47 -26.92
N HIS A 104 -29.49 -4.29 -28.05
CA HIS A 104 -30.06 -4.52 -29.39
C HIS A 104 -29.57 -5.78 -30.09
N LYS A 105 -28.40 -6.32 -29.71
CA LYS A 105 -27.85 -7.57 -30.30
C LYS A 105 -28.04 -8.78 -29.39
N GLY A 106 -28.50 -8.57 -28.16
CA GLY A 106 -28.89 -9.62 -27.22
C GLY A 106 -30.04 -10.47 -27.76
N LYS A 107 -30.02 -11.78 -27.47
CA LYS A 107 -31.12 -12.70 -27.82
C LYS A 107 -32.19 -12.80 -26.73
N GLU A 108 -31.88 -12.30 -25.53
CA GLU A 108 -32.73 -12.40 -24.33
C GLU A 108 -32.91 -11.01 -23.73
N THR A 109 -34.10 -10.76 -23.17
CA THR A 109 -34.42 -9.51 -22.46
C THR A 109 -33.55 -9.35 -21.22
N ILE A 110 -33.08 -8.13 -20.95
CA ILE A 110 -32.15 -7.88 -19.84
C ILE A 110 -32.94 -7.89 -18.51
N PRO A 111 -32.54 -8.67 -17.49
CA PRO A 111 -33.21 -8.67 -16.20
C PRO A 111 -33.25 -7.27 -15.56
N LEU A 112 -34.37 -6.93 -14.92
CA LEU A 112 -34.57 -5.63 -14.28
C LEU A 112 -33.44 -5.25 -13.31
N ALA A 113 -32.99 -6.20 -12.48
CA ALA A 113 -31.89 -5.98 -11.55
C ALA A 113 -30.60 -5.57 -12.27
N LYS A 114 -30.28 -6.19 -13.42
CA LYS A 114 -29.11 -5.87 -14.23
C LYS A 114 -29.25 -4.50 -14.89
N LYS A 115 -30.44 -4.14 -15.39
CA LYS A 115 -30.71 -2.77 -15.89
C LYS A 115 -30.47 -1.71 -14.81
N LEU A 116 -30.90 -1.97 -13.58
CA LEU A 116 -30.70 -1.07 -12.45
C LEU A 116 -29.23 -0.95 -12.02
N GLU A 117 -28.47 -2.05 -12.04
CA GLU A 117 -27.02 -2.03 -11.80
C GLU A 117 -26.27 -1.20 -12.82
N ILE A 118 -26.58 -1.40 -14.10
CA ILE A 118 -26.03 -0.62 -15.21
C ILE A 118 -26.38 0.87 -15.04
N SER A 119 -27.65 1.17 -14.71
CA SER A 119 -28.11 2.54 -14.46
C SER A 119 -27.34 3.21 -13.32
N ALA A 120 -27.13 2.48 -12.21
CA ALA A 120 -26.37 2.97 -11.06
C ALA A 120 -24.91 3.23 -11.41
N GLY A 121 -24.27 2.33 -12.16
CA GLY A 121 -22.88 2.47 -12.56
C GLY A 121 -22.64 3.63 -13.53
N ILE A 122 -23.49 3.80 -14.55
CA ILE A 122 -23.41 4.96 -15.47
C ILE A 122 -23.60 6.27 -14.69
N ALA A 123 -24.61 6.35 -13.83
CA ALA A 123 -24.84 7.52 -12.98
C ALA A 123 -23.64 7.80 -12.06
N ASN A 124 -22.96 6.76 -11.55
CA ASN A 124 -21.79 6.91 -10.70
C ASN A 124 -20.58 7.44 -11.48
N GLY A 125 -20.36 6.96 -12.70
CA GLY A 125 -19.34 7.49 -13.60
C GLY A 125 -19.58 8.96 -13.94
N LEU A 126 -20.81 9.35 -14.27
CA LEU A 126 -21.15 10.75 -14.57
C LEU A 126 -21.08 11.65 -13.33
N CYS A 127 -21.50 11.14 -12.16
CA CYS A 127 -21.33 11.85 -10.89
C CYS A 127 -19.85 12.15 -10.61
N TYR A 128 -18.97 11.19 -10.89
CA TYR A 128 -17.53 11.35 -10.74
C TYR A 128 -16.98 12.41 -11.71
N LEU A 129 -17.33 12.36 -12.99
CA LEU A 129 -16.90 13.36 -13.97
C LEU A 129 -17.34 14.77 -13.58
N HIS A 130 -18.61 14.94 -13.17
CA HIS A 130 -19.13 16.24 -12.74
C HIS A 130 -18.42 16.76 -11.49
N SER A 131 -18.01 15.88 -10.56
CA SER A 131 -17.22 16.28 -9.39
C SER A 131 -15.83 16.83 -9.75
N LEU A 132 -15.29 16.41 -10.90
CA LEU A 132 -14.04 16.93 -11.48
C LEU A 132 -14.27 18.10 -12.43
N LYS A 133 -15.50 18.63 -12.52
CA LYS A 133 -15.91 19.69 -13.45
C LYS A 133 -15.80 19.29 -14.93
N ILE A 134 -15.91 17.99 -15.22
CA ILE A 134 -15.83 17.45 -16.57
C ILE A 134 -17.24 17.17 -17.09
N LEU A 135 -17.55 17.72 -18.25
CA LEU A 135 -18.76 17.45 -19.03
C LEU A 135 -18.46 16.37 -20.07
N HIS A 136 -19.29 15.31 -20.12
CA HIS A 136 -19.09 14.21 -21.08
C HIS A 136 -19.54 14.60 -22.48
N ARG A 137 -20.76 15.16 -22.61
CA ARG A 137 -21.41 15.66 -23.85
C ARG A 137 -21.83 14.61 -24.90
N ASP A 138 -21.41 13.35 -24.78
CA ASP A 138 -21.86 12.24 -25.66
C ASP A 138 -22.27 10.97 -24.90
N VAL A 139 -23.14 11.12 -23.88
CA VAL A 139 -23.65 9.96 -23.12
C VAL A 139 -24.71 9.22 -23.96
N LYS A 140 -24.41 7.97 -24.32
CA LYS A 140 -25.29 7.06 -25.07
C LYS A 140 -24.83 5.60 -24.90
N PRO A 141 -25.66 4.59 -25.21
CA PRO A 141 -25.28 3.18 -25.07
C PRO A 141 -24.00 2.75 -25.79
N ASP A 142 -23.70 3.29 -26.98
CA ASP A 142 -22.44 3.01 -27.69
C ASP A 142 -21.20 3.36 -26.85
N ASN A 143 -21.29 4.44 -26.07
CA ASN A 143 -20.20 4.99 -25.26
C ASN A 143 -20.19 4.44 -23.82
N VAL A 144 -20.89 3.34 -23.57
CA VAL A 144 -20.87 2.60 -22.32
C VAL A 144 -20.44 1.18 -22.63
N LEU A 145 -19.20 0.81 -22.32
CA LEU A 145 -18.78 -0.59 -22.41
C LEU A 145 -19.28 -1.37 -21.20
N ILE A 146 -19.65 -2.62 -21.41
CA ILE A 146 -19.99 -3.53 -20.32
C ILE A 146 -18.74 -4.34 -20.00
N PHE A 147 -18.42 -4.45 -18.71
CA PHE A 147 -17.34 -5.29 -18.23
C PHE A 147 -17.89 -6.25 -17.19
N GLU A 148 -17.83 -7.56 -17.48
CA GLU A 148 -18.29 -8.58 -16.54
C GLU A 148 -17.14 -8.97 -15.62
N LYS A 149 -17.30 -8.75 -14.31
CA LYS A 149 -16.33 -9.15 -13.29
C LYS A 149 -17.04 -9.71 -12.07
N ASP A 150 -16.61 -10.88 -11.61
CA ASP A 150 -17.17 -11.56 -10.43
C ASP A 150 -18.70 -11.73 -10.47
N GLY A 151 -19.24 -11.98 -11.68
CA GLY A 151 -20.68 -12.13 -11.92
C GLY A 151 -21.47 -10.82 -11.86
N ARG A 152 -20.81 -9.66 -11.94
CA ARG A 152 -21.45 -8.34 -12.03
C ARG A 152 -21.12 -7.66 -13.35
N SER A 153 -22.11 -6.98 -13.91
CA SER A 153 -21.98 -6.16 -15.11
C SER A 153 -21.63 -4.73 -14.70
N ILE A 154 -20.38 -4.34 -14.92
CA ILE A 154 -19.85 -3.03 -14.58
C ILE A 154 -19.88 -2.16 -15.84
N PRO A 155 -20.69 -1.09 -15.90
CA PRO A 155 -20.70 -0.18 -17.03
C PRO A 155 -19.49 0.77 -16.94
N ILE A 156 -18.83 1.00 -18.07
CA ILE A 156 -17.63 1.79 -18.21
C ILE A 156 -17.89 2.89 -19.24
N LEU A 157 -17.92 4.15 -18.81
CA LEU A 157 -17.99 5.30 -19.71
C LEU A 157 -16.69 5.42 -20.50
N ILE A 158 -16.83 5.49 -21.83
CA ILE A 158 -15.75 5.68 -22.79
C ILE A 158 -16.01 6.92 -23.66
N ASP A 159 -15.02 7.24 -24.48
CA ASP A 159 -15.06 8.27 -25.52
C ASP A 159 -15.18 9.72 -25.00
N PHE A 160 -14.02 10.28 -24.66
CA PHE A 160 -13.90 11.65 -24.14
C PHE A 160 -13.50 12.65 -25.22
N GLY A 161 -13.57 12.25 -26.50
CA GLY A 161 -13.12 13.06 -27.65
C GLY A 161 -13.84 14.41 -27.79
N ILE A 162 -15.07 14.51 -27.27
CA ILE A 162 -15.80 15.77 -27.16
C ILE A 162 -16.08 16.19 -25.72
N SER A 163 -15.45 15.57 -24.72
CA SER A 163 -15.57 16.03 -23.33
C SER A 163 -14.82 17.34 -23.11
N ILE A 164 -15.17 18.06 -22.05
CA ILE A 164 -14.49 19.31 -21.69
C ILE A 164 -14.49 19.53 -20.18
N GLU A 165 -13.37 20.03 -19.67
CA GLU A 165 -13.26 20.55 -18.30
C GLU A 165 -13.77 21.99 -18.29
N LEU A 166 -14.85 22.24 -17.55
CA LEU A 166 -15.40 23.58 -17.38
C LEU A 166 -14.55 24.39 -16.39
N LYS A 167 -14.09 25.57 -16.81
CA LYS A 167 -13.57 26.57 -15.86
C LYS A 167 -14.76 27.25 -15.17
N SER A 168 -14.57 27.77 -13.96
CA SER A 168 -15.67 28.32 -13.15
C SER A 168 -16.54 29.30 -13.97
N ASP A 169 -17.86 29.10 -13.94
CA ASP A 169 -18.88 29.89 -14.62
C ASP A 169 -18.90 29.85 -16.17
N GLU A 170 -18.18 28.90 -16.79
CA GLU A 170 -18.13 28.79 -18.25
C GLU A 170 -19.41 28.13 -18.81
N LEU A 171 -20.10 28.84 -19.72
CA LEU A 171 -21.20 28.30 -20.53
C LEU A 171 -20.71 28.00 -21.94
N LEU A 172 -21.06 26.82 -22.44
CA LEU A 172 -20.63 26.38 -23.76
C LEU A 172 -21.60 26.83 -24.86
N ASN A 173 -21.03 27.20 -26.02
CA ASN A 173 -21.79 27.67 -27.20
C ASN A 173 -21.66 26.71 -28.40
N GLN A 174 -21.10 25.52 -28.22
CA GLN A 174 -20.89 24.53 -29.28
C GLN A 174 -22.05 23.53 -29.36
N THR A 175 -22.61 23.29 -30.54
CA THR A 175 -23.63 22.26 -30.76
C THR A 175 -22.95 20.98 -31.27
N ILE A 176 -22.64 20.07 -30.36
CA ILE A 176 -21.95 18.79 -30.61
C ILE A 176 -22.62 17.66 -29.81
N GLY A 177 -22.39 16.40 -30.21
CA GLY A 177 -22.99 15.20 -29.60
C GLY A 177 -23.92 14.47 -30.58
N THR A 178 -24.41 13.31 -30.14
CA THR A 178 -25.29 12.44 -30.94
C THR A 178 -26.76 12.90 -30.85
N LEU A 179 -27.37 13.26 -31.98
CA LEU A 179 -28.62 14.05 -32.05
C LEU A 179 -29.79 13.55 -31.16
N PRO A 180 -30.15 12.25 -31.10
CA PRO A 180 -31.26 11.77 -30.28
C PRO A 180 -31.05 11.98 -28.76
N TYR A 181 -29.80 12.09 -28.31
CA TYR A 181 -29.43 12.22 -26.89
C TYR A 181 -29.17 13.69 -26.50
N MET A 182 -29.09 14.60 -27.46
CA MET A 182 -28.75 16.00 -27.20
C MET A 182 -29.86 16.76 -26.50
N ALA A 183 -29.51 17.45 -25.41
CA ALA A 183 -30.44 18.32 -24.72
C ALA A 183 -30.84 19.53 -25.60
N PRO A 184 -32.11 19.98 -25.58
CA PRO A 184 -32.59 21.02 -26.47
C PRO A 184 -31.89 22.38 -26.30
N GLU A 185 -31.36 22.68 -25.11
CA GLU A 185 -30.59 23.90 -24.85
C GLU A 185 -29.21 23.94 -25.54
N MET A 186 -28.66 22.80 -25.97
CA MET A 186 -27.39 22.74 -26.70
C MET A 186 -27.47 23.43 -28.08
N PHE A 187 -28.69 23.55 -28.62
CA PHE A 187 -28.97 24.27 -29.87
C PHE A 187 -29.21 25.78 -29.68
N LYS A 188 -29.45 26.22 -28.44
CA LYS A 188 -29.65 27.63 -28.08
C LYS A 188 -28.35 28.33 -27.67
N GLN A 189 -27.23 27.58 -27.63
CA GLN A 189 -25.87 28.03 -27.33
C GLN A 189 -25.71 28.75 -25.98
N LYS A 190 -25.89 28.00 -24.88
CA LYS A 190 -25.43 28.27 -23.50
C LYS A 190 -25.87 27.10 -22.62
N TYR A 191 -24.94 26.21 -22.26
CA TYR A 191 -25.27 25.02 -21.46
C TYR A 191 -24.13 24.60 -20.52
N SER A 192 -24.46 23.70 -19.58
CA SER A 192 -23.58 23.18 -18.51
C SER A 192 -24.00 21.73 -18.13
N TYR A 193 -23.60 21.23 -16.95
CA TYR A 193 -23.79 19.85 -16.45
C TYR A 193 -25.14 19.17 -16.73
N PRO A 194 -26.31 19.85 -16.64
CA PRO A 194 -27.60 19.19 -16.84
C PRO A 194 -27.82 18.56 -18.22
N VAL A 195 -26.99 18.87 -19.22
CA VAL A 195 -27.07 18.23 -20.54
C VAL A 195 -26.72 16.74 -20.49
N ASP A 196 -25.76 16.35 -19.65
CA ASP A 196 -25.40 14.94 -19.44
C ASP A 196 -26.54 14.19 -18.73
N VAL A 197 -27.28 14.86 -17.83
CA VAL A 197 -28.46 14.28 -17.16
C VAL A 197 -29.59 14.00 -18.16
N TYR A 198 -29.76 14.88 -19.15
CA TYR A 198 -30.73 14.66 -20.23
C TYR A 198 -30.34 13.45 -21.09
N ALA A 199 -29.08 13.40 -21.54
CA ALA A 199 -28.55 12.31 -22.34
C ALA A 199 -28.60 10.96 -21.59
N PHE A 200 -28.32 10.98 -20.29
CA PHE A 200 -28.54 9.84 -19.40
C PHE A 200 -30.00 9.41 -19.34
N GLY A 201 -30.96 10.34 -19.29
CA GLY A 201 -32.40 10.02 -19.33
C GLY A 201 -32.81 9.28 -20.61
N ILE A 202 -32.29 9.69 -21.77
CA ILE A 202 -32.51 9.00 -23.05
C ILE A 202 -31.84 7.62 -23.04
N THR A 203 -30.62 7.51 -22.50
CA THR A 203 -29.88 6.24 -22.35
C THR A 203 -30.64 5.26 -21.46
N LEU A 204 -31.25 5.74 -20.36
CA LEU A 204 -32.12 4.93 -19.51
C LEU A 204 -33.37 4.49 -20.28
N TRP A 205 -34.02 5.41 -21.00
CA TRP A 205 -35.19 5.07 -21.81
C TRP A 205 -34.88 3.92 -22.76
N GLU A 206 -33.76 4.00 -23.49
CA GLU A 206 -33.34 2.95 -24.42
C GLU A 206 -33.03 1.62 -23.71
N LEU A 207 -32.35 1.65 -22.57
CA LEU A 207 -32.10 0.45 -21.76
C LEU A 207 -33.38 -0.22 -21.26
N PHE A 208 -34.37 0.57 -20.83
CA PHE A 208 -35.60 0.05 -20.24
C PHE A 208 -36.65 -0.33 -21.29
N ALA A 209 -36.75 0.43 -22.37
CA ALA A 209 -37.61 0.15 -23.50
C ALA A 209 -37.06 -0.95 -24.42
N GLU A 210 -35.73 -1.12 -24.46
CA GLU A 210 -35.03 -1.97 -25.45
C GLU A 210 -35.40 -1.58 -26.90
N GLU A 211 -35.55 -0.28 -27.14
CA GLU A 211 -35.93 0.33 -28.42
C GLU A 211 -34.94 1.45 -28.78
N VAL A 212 -34.68 1.64 -30.08
CA VAL A 212 -33.78 2.70 -30.57
C VAL A 212 -34.51 4.05 -30.49
N PRO A 213 -33.92 5.10 -29.87
CA PRO A 213 -34.57 6.40 -29.75
C PRO A 213 -34.69 7.07 -31.11
N LEU A 214 -35.92 7.49 -31.46
CA LEU A 214 -36.24 8.16 -32.73
C LEU A 214 -35.95 7.31 -33.99
N ASP A 215 -36.09 6.00 -33.88
CA ASP A 215 -35.80 5.05 -34.97
C ASP A 215 -36.44 5.42 -36.32
N GLY A 216 -35.65 5.37 -37.39
CA GLY A 216 -36.09 5.67 -38.76
C GLY A 216 -36.30 7.15 -39.09
N MET A 217 -35.99 8.08 -38.17
CA MET A 217 -36.13 9.52 -38.40
C MET A 217 -34.86 10.14 -39.00
N ASP A 218 -35.03 10.98 -40.03
CA ASP A 218 -33.92 11.69 -40.67
C ASP A 218 -33.20 12.65 -39.69
N GLU A 219 -31.86 12.59 -39.65
CA GLU A 219 -31.05 13.45 -38.76
C GLU A 219 -31.25 14.94 -39.02
N GLY A 220 -31.43 15.33 -40.29
CA GLY A 220 -31.72 16.70 -40.68
C GLY A 220 -33.04 17.19 -40.10
N LEU A 221 -34.06 16.33 -40.12
CA LEU A 221 -35.35 16.57 -39.49
C LEU A 221 -35.25 16.68 -37.97
N ILE A 222 -34.52 15.77 -37.30
CA ILE A 222 -34.29 15.84 -35.85
C ILE A 222 -33.62 17.16 -35.49
N ARG A 223 -32.54 17.52 -36.19
CA ARG A 223 -31.77 18.74 -35.97
C ARG A 223 -32.64 19.99 -36.17
N MET A 224 -33.41 20.02 -37.25
CA MET A 224 -34.34 21.11 -37.52
C MET A 224 -35.36 21.24 -36.39
N LEU A 225 -36.03 20.15 -36.00
CA LEU A 225 -37.03 20.17 -34.94
C LEU A 225 -36.44 20.58 -33.59
N LEU A 226 -35.26 20.11 -33.21
CA LEU A 226 -34.60 20.50 -31.96
C LEU A 226 -34.26 22.00 -31.92
N SER A 227 -33.81 22.57 -33.06
CA SER A 227 -33.46 24.00 -33.18
C SER A 227 -34.66 24.96 -33.18
N MET A 228 -35.86 24.50 -33.53
CA MET A 228 -37.05 25.36 -33.63
C MET A 228 -37.57 25.84 -32.26
N GLN A 229 -38.21 27.02 -32.22
CA GLN A 229 -38.95 27.45 -31.02
C GLN A 229 -40.27 26.70 -30.89
N LYS A 230 -40.69 26.37 -29.65
CA LYS A 230 -41.90 25.58 -29.36
C LYS A 230 -43.15 26.03 -30.14
N LYS A 231 -43.37 27.35 -30.27
CA LYS A 231 -44.52 27.93 -30.99
C LYS A 231 -44.57 27.62 -32.50
N TYR A 232 -43.41 27.42 -33.14
CA TYR A 232 -43.34 27.15 -34.58
C TYR A 232 -43.34 25.66 -34.92
N LYS A 233 -42.95 24.80 -33.97
CA LYS A 233 -42.93 23.33 -34.15
C LYS A 233 -44.33 22.78 -34.43
N LYS A 234 -45.29 23.16 -33.60
CA LYS A 234 -46.68 22.70 -33.72
C LYS A 234 -47.27 23.02 -35.10
N LYS A 235 -47.11 24.27 -35.56
CA LYS A 235 -47.58 24.72 -36.87
C LYS A 235 -46.86 24.04 -38.05
N PHE A 236 -45.57 23.75 -37.91
CA PHE A 236 -44.81 23.04 -38.94
C PHE A 236 -45.30 21.61 -39.11
N LEU A 237 -45.54 20.90 -38.01
CA LEU A 237 -46.03 19.51 -38.03
C LEU A 237 -47.48 19.43 -38.53
N GLU A 238 -48.37 20.34 -38.12
CA GLU A 238 -49.74 20.44 -38.64
C GLU A 238 -49.79 20.65 -40.17
N ASN A 239 -48.81 21.37 -40.72
CA ASN A 239 -48.70 21.62 -42.15
C ASN A 239 -48.03 20.49 -42.95
N ASN A 240 -47.47 19.47 -42.27
CA ASN A 240 -46.75 18.36 -42.90
C ASN A 240 -47.18 17.01 -42.28
N PRO A 241 -48.44 16.58 -42.46
CA PRO A 241 -48.98 15.37 -41.84
C PRO A 241 -48.37 14.06 -42.36
N ASP A 242 -47.75 14.09 -43.55
CA ASP A 242 -47.14 12.92 -44.20
C ASP A 242 -45.70 12.65 -43.76
N LEU A 243 -45.16 13.41 -42.79
CA LEU A 243 -43.84 13.12 -42.21
C LEU A 243 -43.88 11.75 -41.54
N ASN A 244 -42.98 10.85 -41.98
CA ASN A 244 -42.81 9.51 -41.41
C ASN A 244 -42.17 9.63 -40.02
N LEU A 245 -42.99 9.85 -39.00
CA LEU A 245 -42.55 10.01 -37.61
C LEU A 245 -42.70 8.69 -36.85
N PRO A 246 -41.75 8.34 -35.97
CA PRO A 246 -41.83 7.12 -35.18
C PRO A 246 -43.11 7.11 -34.33
N LYS A 247 -43.77 5.96 -34.18
CA LYS A 247 -44.95 5.80 -33.30
C LYS A 247 -44.66 6.18 -31.85
N THR A 248 -43.38 6.11 -31.47
CA THR A 248 -42.86 6.45 -30.15
C THR A 248 -42.54 7.93 -30.01
N PHE A 249 -42.93 8.82 -30.93
CA PHE A 249 -42.56 10.24 -30.82
C PHE A 249 -43.62 11.11 -30.13
N ASP A 250 -43.28 11.74 -29.00
CA ASP A 250 -44.08 12.80 -28.39
C ASP A 250 -43.74 14.17 -29.01
N PHE A 251 -44.71 14.69 -29.77
CA PHE A 251 -44.62 15.96 -30.50
C PHE A 251 -44.44 17.20 -29.63
N GLU A 252 -44.91 17.19 -28.38
CA GLU A 252 -44.80 18.35 -27.50
C GLU A 252 -43.41 18.46 -26.87
N THR A 253 -42.75 17.32 -26.66
CA THR A 253 -41.52 17.22 -25.90
C THR A 253 -40.29 16.84 -26.74
N LEU A 254 -40.50 16.40 -28.00
CA LEU A 254 -39.51 15.84 -28.93
C LEU A 254 -38.75 14.66 -28.33
N ARG A 255 -39.46 13.77 -27.64
CA ARG A 255 -38.90 12.64 -26.91
C ARG A 255 -39.52 11.34 -27.36
N PRO A 256 -38.83 10.21 -27.14
CA PRO A 256 -39.47 8.92 -27.14
C PRO A 256 -40.62 8.86 -26.12
N THR A 257 -41.65 8.09 -26.45
CA THR A 257 -42.84 7.88 -25.63
C THR A 257 -42.45 6.93 -24.52
N LEU A 258 -42.85 7.24 -23.29
CA LEU A 258 -42.57 6.36 -22.16
C LEU A 258 -43.24 4.99 -22.37
N PRO A 259 -42.55 3.87 -22.10
CA PRO A 259 -43.15 2.54 -22.11
C PRO A 259 -44.34 2.44 -21.14
N SER A 260 -45.23 1.47 -21.39
CA SER A 260 -46.33 1.18 -20.45
C SER A 260 -45.81 0.81 -19.06
N SER A 261 -46.50 1.27 -18.01
CA SER A 261 -46.21 0.90 -16.62
C SER A 261 -46.39 -0.60 -16.34
N GLU A 262 -47.06 -1.33 -17.24
CA GLU A 262 -47.13 -2.80 -17.22
C GLU A 262 -45.79 -3.46 -17.55
N LYS A 263 -44.92 -2.80 -18.32
CA LYS A 263 -43.61 -3.32 -18.74
C LYS A 263 -42.45 -2.76 -17.91
N VAL A 264 -42.54 -1.49 -17.51
CA VAL A 264 -41.49 -0.80 -16.75
C VAL A 264 -42.13 -0.17 -15.52
N PRO A 265 -41.63 -0.41 -14.30
CA PRO A 265 -42.17 0.20 -13.09
C PRO A 265 -42.33 1.72 -13.22
N GLN A 266 -43.48 2.25 -12.78
CA GLN A 266 -43.80 3.69 -12.90
C GLN A 266 -42.72 4.58 -12.30
N GLN A 267 -42.11 4.15 -11.20
CA GLN A 267 -41.03 4.89 -10.54
C GLN A 267 -39.82 5.10 -11.46
N ILE A 268 -39.49 4.12 -12.31
CA ILE A 268 -38.39 4.22 -13.28
C ILE A 268 -38.78 5.19 -14.40
N LEU A 269 -40.03 5.11 -14.88
CA LEU A 269 -40.57 6.04 -15.89
C LEU A 269 -40.55 7.48 -15.39
N ASP A 270 -40.87 7.71 -14.11
CA ASP A 270 -40.83 9.04 -13.49
C ASP A 270 -39.39 9.60 -13.45
N VAL A 271 -38.39 8.76 -13.17
CA VAL A 271 -36.98 9.18 -13.18
C VAL A 271 -36.52 9.53 -14.59
N ILE A 272 -36.84 8.71 -15.59
CA ILE A 272 -36.59 9.02 -17.00
C ILE A 272 -37.25 10.38 -17.34
N GLY A 273 -38.51 10.55 -16.92
CA GLY A 273 -39.31 11.78 -16.93
C GLY A 273 -38.59 13.03 -16.40
N GLN A 274 -37.92 12.88 -15.26
CA GLN A 274 -37.20 13.95 -14.59
C GLN A 274 -35.85 14.25 -15.25
N CYS A 275 -35.10 13.21 -15.63
CA CYS A 275 -33.78 13.34 -16.26
C CYS A 275 -33.83 14.17 -17.53
N TRP A 276 -34.83 13.94 -18.40
CA TRP A 276 -34.95 14.69 -19.65
C TRP A 276 -35.85 15.93 -19.55
N HIS A 277 -36.14 16.46 -18.34
CA HIS A 277 -37.05 17.61 -18.18
C HIS A 277 -36.64 18.83 -19.06
N SER A 278 -37.63 19.57 -19.60
CA SER A 278 -37.37 20.64 -20.58
C SER A 278 -36.63 21.85 -19.99
N ASP A 279 -36.86 22.11 -18.71
CA ASP A 279 -36.08 23.05 -17.89
C ASP A 279 -34.89 22.29 -17.28
N PRO A 280 -33.64 22.64 -17.62
CA PRO A 280 -32.44 22.01 -17.09
C PRO A 280 -32.33 22.05 -15.56
N LYS A 281 -32.90 23.08 -14.92
CA LYS A 281 -32.83 23.28 -13.46
C LYS A 281 -33.69 22.30 -12.66
N LYS A 282 -34.65 21.64 -13.31
CA LYS A 282 -35.52 20.63 -12.67
C LYS A 282 -35.01 19.21 -12.85
N ARG A 283 -33.90 19.02 -13.55
CA ARG A 283 -33.29 17.71 -13.73
C ARG A 283 -32.54 17.34 -12.43
N PRO A 284 -32.55 16.07 -12.04
CA PRO A 284 -31.89 15.60 -10.81
C PRO A 284 -30.36 15.65 -10.93
N PHE A 285 -29.68 15.66 -9.79
CA PHE A 285 -28.23 15.47 -9.76
C PHE A 285 -27.87 13.99 -9.83
N PHE A 286 -26.71 13.66 -10.41
CA PHE A 286 -26.25 12.27 -10.47
C PHE A 286 -26.04 11.63 -9.10
N SER A 287 -25.71 12.40 -8.05
CA SER A 287 -25.61 11.90 -6.68
C SER A 287 -26.91 11.29 -6.16
N ASP A 288 -28.04 11.87 -6.55
CA ASP A 288 -29.38 11.42 -6.15
C ASP A 288 -29.75 10.17 -6.95
N LEU A 289 -29.50 10.20 -8.26
CA LEU A 289 -29.72 9.07 -9.16
C LEU A 289 -28.91 7.83 -8.74
N VAL A 290 -27.63 7.98 -8.38
CA VAL A 290 -26.79 6.89 -7.87
C VAL A 290 -27.38 6.27 -6.62
N SER A 291 -27.80 7.09 -5.66
CA SER A 291 -28.37 6.59 -4.41
C SER A 291 -29.68 5.84 -4.68
N LEU A 292 -30.51 6.37 -5.57
CA LEU A 292 -31.81 5.82 -5.94
C LEU A 292 -31.68 4.46 -6.65
N PHE A 293 -30.84 4.36 -7.68
CA PHE A 293 -30.65 3.11 -8.42
C PHE A 293 -29.99 2.02 -7.58
N ASN A 294 -29.07 2.37 -6.67
CA ASN A 294 -28.50 1.41 -5.72
C ASN A 294 -29.55 0.86 -4.76
N GLU A 295 -30.43 1.72 -4.22
CA GLU A 295 -31.55 1.28 -3.39
C GLU A 295 -32.46 0.31 -4.15
N TRP A 296 -32.85 0.67 -5.38
CA TRP A 296 -33.72 -0.15 -6.21
C TRP A 296 -33.08 -1.48 -6.59
N THR A 297 -31.78 -1.46 -6.90
CA THR A 297 -31.00 -2.68 -7.18
C THR A 297 -31.06 -3.64 -6.00
N ILE A 298 -30.80 -3.16 -4.78
CA ILE A 298 -30.87 -3.98 -3.56
C ILE A 298 -32.30 -4.47 -3.34
N GLY A 299 -33.29 -3.58 -3.48
CA GLY A 299 -34.71 -3.90 -3.30
C GLY A 299 -35.18 -5.03 -4.23
N VAL A 300 -34.85 -4.94 -5.52
CA VAL A 300 -35.18 -5.95 -6.54
C VAL A 300 -34.40 -7.24 -6.33
N LYS A 301 -33.12 -7.18 -5.95
CA LYS A 301 -32.34 -8.40 -5.63
C LYS A 301 -32.91 -9.18 -4.45
N LEU A 302 -33.43 -8.49 -3.44
CA LEU A 302 -33.98 -9.13 -2.24
C LEU A 302 -35.41 -9.61 -2.42
N ASN A 303 -36.23 -8.88 -3.19
CA ASN A 303 -37.67 -9.09 -3.25
C ASN A 303 -38.21 -9.44 -4.65
N GLY A 304 -37.35 -9.57 -5.65
CA GLY A 304 -37.74 -9.73 -7.06
C GLY A 304 -38.43 -8.49 -7.62
N GLU A 305 -39.07 -8.65 -8.79
CA GLU A 305 -39.82 -7.57 -9.46
C GLU A 305 -41.05 -7.09 -8.66
N ASP A 306 -41.50 -7.90 -7.69
CA ASP A 306 -42.57 -7.53 -6.75
C ASP A 306 -42.16 -6.38 -5.80
N TYR A 307 -40.88 -6.00 -5.75
CA TYR A 307 -40.40 -4.82 -5.02
C TYR A 307 -41.20 -3.55 -5.37
N PHE A 308 -41.45 -3.33 -6.66
CA PHE A 308 -42.21 -2.17 -7.12
C PHE A 308 -43.73 -2.33 -6.91
N LYS A 309 -44.28 -3.55 -7.02
CA LYS A 309 -45.71 -3.85 -6.79
C LYS A 309 -46.13 -3.79 -5.32
N LYS A 310 -45.24 -4.18 -4.39
CA LYS A 310 -45.47 -4.04 -2.94
C LYS A 310 -45.47 -2.57 -2.51
N LYS A 311 -44.72 -1.71 -3.21
CA LYS A 311 -44.78 -0.25 -3.05
C LYS A 311 -46.12 0.34 -3.51
N GLU A 312 -46.83 -0.29 -4.44
CA GLU A 312 -48.15 0.15 -4.94
C GLU A 312 -49.36 -0.34 -4.12
N LYS A 313 -49.31 -1.53 -3.47
CA LYS A 313 -50.46 -2.11 -2.74
C LYS A 313 -50.77 -1.48 -1.37
N ILE A 314 -50.06 -0.44 -0.96
CA ILE A 314 -50.38 0.36 0.22
C ILE A 314 -51.39 1.44 -0.21
N ASN A 315 -52.66 1.04 -0.40
CA ASN A 315 -53.79 1.94 -0.61
C ASN A 315 -54.28 2.50 0.74
N GLU A 316 -53.49 3.38 1.33
CA GLU A 316 -54.04 4.54 2.05
C GLU A 316 -54.29 5.64 1.00
N PRO A 317 -55.13 6.67 1.26
CA PRO A 317 -55.47 7.67 0.25
C PRO A 317 -54.19 8.16 -0.41
N VAL A 318 -54.24 8.48 -1.70
CA VAL A 318 -53.09 8.82 -2.58
C VAL A 318 -52.24 10.02 -2.10
N ASN A 319 -52.40 10.47 -0.85
CA ASN A 319 -51.43 11.19 -0.05
C ASN A 319 -51.14 10.43 1.26
N LYS A 320 -49.87 10.00 1.43
CA LYS A 320 -49.22 9.33 2.57
C LYS A 320 -49.19 7.79 2.49
N GLY A 321 -48.01 7.20 2.26
CA GLY A 321 -47.81 5.76 2.47
C GLY A 321 -46.54 5.13 1.86
N LEU A 322 -46.08 5.63 0.71
CA LEU A 322 -44.65 5.79 0.49
C LEU A 322 -44.29 7.01 1.34
N VAL A 323 -43.62 6.82 2.48
CA VAL A 323 -42.83 7.94 2.98
C VAL A 323 -41.71 8.08 1.94
N LEU A 324 -41.97 8.86 0.89
CA LEU A 324 -40.93 9.65 0.26
C LEU A 324 -40.12 10.15 1.43
N LYS A 325 -38.86 9.74 1.58
CA LYS A 325 -37.97 10.36 2.55
C LYS A 325 -38.18 11.84 2.35
N ARG A 326 -38.75 12.53 3.34
CA ARG A 326 -39.12 13.91 3.11
C ARG A 326 -37.80 14.62 2.87
N VAL A 327 -37.70 15.20 1.68
CA VAL A 327 -36.49 15.89 1.27
C VAL A 327 -36.65 17.32 1.75
N LEU A 328 -36.01 17.62 2.87
CA LEU A 328 -36.00 18.97 3.43
C LEU A 328 -34.89 19.75 2.73
N HIS A 329 -35.26 20.83 2.05
CA HIS A 329 -34.28 21.68 1.36
C HIS A 329 -33.84 22.82 2.26
N VAL A 330 -32.52 22.97 2.41
CA VAL A 330 -31.89 24.02 3.21
C VAL A 330 -31.10 24.95 2.29
N GLY A 331 -31.31 26.27 2.38
CA GLY A 331 -30.58 27.27 1.61
C GLY A 331 -31.35 28.58 1.46
N SER A 332 -30.76 29.56 0.76
CA SER A 332 -31.47 30.82 0.44
C SER A 332 -32.74 30.51 -0.34
N ASP A 333 -33.86 31.07 0.11
CA ASP A 333 -35.19 30.89 -0.50
C ASP A 333 -35.69 29.43 -0.55
N GLN A 334 -35.21 28.57 0.36
CA GLN A 334 -35.66 27.18 0.50
C GLN A 334 -36.62 27.01 1.70
N GLU A 335 -37.14 25.79 1.89
CA GLU A 335 -38.05 25.44 3.00
C GLU A 335 -37.45 25.80 4.36
N PHE A 336 -36.15 25.62 4.53
CA PHE A 336 -35.41 26.06 5.71
C PHE A 336 -34.22 26.93 5.32
N GLU A 337 -34.04 28.06 5.99
CA GLU A 337 -32.82 28.87 5.83
C GLU A 337 -31.62 28.31 6.62
N LYS A 338 -31.87 27.49 7.64
CA LYS A 338 -30.85 26.95 8.55
C LYS A 338 -30.97 25.45 8.72
N ILE A 339 -29.83 24.76 8.83
CA ILE A 339 -29.78 23.29 8.85
C ILE A 339 -30.36 22.74 10.16
N HIS A 340 -30.10 23.37 11.32
CA HIS A 340 -30.66 22.91 12.59
C HIS A 340 -32.19 22.92 12.64
N LEU A 341 -32.84 23.87 11.95
CA LEU A 341 -34.31 23.92 11.88
C LEU A 341 -34.87 22.76 11.05
N ALA A 342 -34.17 22.39 9.97
CA ALA A 342 -34.50 21.20 9.19
C ALA A 342 -34.30 19.92 10.03
N ILE A 343 -33.24 19.83 10.83
CA ILE A 343 -32.99 18.71 11.76
C ILE A 343 -34.11 18.60 12.83
N GLU A 344 -34.55 19.72 13.39
CA GLU A 344 -35.64 19.77 14.36
C GLU A 344 -36.96 19.32 13.74
N SER A 345 -37.18 19.65 12.47
CA SER A 345 -38.39 19.28 11.72
C SER A 345 -38.33 17.84 11.18
N ALA A 346 -37.14 17.30 10.93
CA ALA A 346 -36.92 15.98 10.35
C ALA A 346 -37.50 14.85 11.21
N GLU A 347 -38.16 13.91 10.54
CA GLU A 347 -38.68 12.66 11.08
C GLU A 347 -37.71 11.50 10.77
N HIS A 348 -38.09 10.27 11.09
CA HIS A 348 -37.22 9.10 10.87
C HIS A 348 -36.94 8.89 9.37
N ASP A 349 -35.68 8.67 9.01
CA ASP A 349 -35.20 8.41 7.63
C ASP A 349 -35.33 9.59 6.64
N ASP A 350 -35.68 10.79 7.08
CA ASP A 350 -35.70 12.00 6.24
C ASP A 350 -34.30 12.34 5.70
N VAL A 351 -34.29 12.97 4.51
CA VAL A 351 -33.07 13.46 3.85
C VAL A 351 -33.09 14.97 3.88
N ILE A 352 -32.04 15.57 4.41
CA ILE A 352 -31.84 17.01 4.41
C ILE A 352 -30.86 17.32 3.27
N LEU A 353 -31.35 17.94 2.20
CA LEU A 353 -30.51 18.45 1.12
C LEU A 353 -30.13 19.88 1.42
N VAL A 354 -28.83 20.11 1.56
CA VAL A 354 -28.29 21.43 1.84
C VAL A 354 -27.73 21.99 0.54
N HIS A 355 -28.28 23.12 0.09
CA HIS A 355 -27.78 23.83 -1.09
C HIS A 355 -26.46 24.54 -0.75
N PRO A 356 -25.58 24.80 -1.73
CA PRO A 356 -24.30 25.48 -1.53
C PRO A 356 -24.41 26.77 -0.72
N GLY A 357 -23.43 26.99 0.15
CA GLY A 357 -23.39 28.16 1.02
C GLY A 357 -22.60 27.96 2.29
N GLU A 358 -22.27 29.08 2.94
CA GLU A 358 -21.65 29.08 4.26
C GLU A 358 -22.72 29.19 5.36
N TYR A 359 -22.91 28.10 6.10
CA TYR A 359 -23.88 28.00 7.19
C TYR A 359 -23.18 28.21 8.53
N ARG A 360 -23.40 29.38 9.14
CA ARG A 360 -22.81 29.74 10.43
C ARG A 360 -23.62 29.21 11.60
N GLU A 361 -23.49 27.92 11.88
CA GLU A 361 -24.26 27.24 12.93
C GLU A 361 -23.55 26.03 13.54
N THR A 362 -24.13 25.49 14.61
CA THR A 362 -23.69 24.26 15.28
C THR A 362 -24.77 23.21 15.14
N LEU A 363 -24.45 22.07 14.52
CA LEU A 363 -25.39 20.97 14.37
C LEU A 363 -25.33 20.04 15.57
N LYS A 364 -26.44 19.92 16.33
CA LYS A 364 -26.55 18.97 17.45
C LYS A 364 -27.45 17.80 17.05
N ILE A 365 -26.84 16.67 16.73
CA ILE A 365 -27.54 15.48 16.24
C ILE A 365 -27.80 14.52 17.39
N ARG A 366 -29.06 14.51 17.85
CA ARG A 366 -29.58 13.59 18.89
C ARG A 366 -30.64 12.62 18.36
N LYS A 367 -31.18 12.87 17.17
CA LYS A 367 -32.14 12.01 16.48
C LYS A 367 -31.39 10.99 15.62
N ASN A 368 -31.87 9.75 15.64
CA ASN A 368 -31.26 8.64 14.88
C ASN A 368 -31.68 8.67 13.41
N ASN A 369 -30.86 8.07 12.54
CA ASN A 369 -31.14 7.88 11.10
C ASN A 369 -31.36 9.17 10.29
N ILE A 370 -30.79 10.30 10.74
CA ILE A 370 -30.77 11.52 9.90
C ILE A 370 -29.75 11.35 8.78
N THR A 371 -30.15 11.70 7.55
CA THR A 371 -29.25 11.81 6.40
C THR A 371 -29.15 13.28 5.97
N ILE A 372 -27.95 13.85 5.96
CA ILE A 372 -27.68 15.21 5.48
C ILE A 372 -26.72 15.12 4.29
N VAL A 373 -27.12 15.70 3.17
CA VAL A 373 -26.33 15.69 1.93
C VAL A 373 -26.11 17.13 1.49
N GLY A 374 -24.85 17.53 1.40
CA GLY A 374 -24.48 18.77 0.74
C GLY A 374 -24.56 18.60 -0.77
N LEU A 375 -25.28 19.51 -1.43
CA LEU A 375 -25.28 19.63 -2.87
C LEU A 375 -24.03 20.43 -3.28
N SER A 376 -23.38 20.03 -4.36
CA SER A 376 -22.30 20.81 -4.98
C SER A 376 -22.84 21.53 -6.23
N SER A 377 -22.50 22.79 -6.41
CA SER A 377 -22.86 23.56 -7.61
C SER A 377 -21.74 24.53 -8.04
N SER A 378 -21.96 25.26 -9.13
CA SER A 378 -21.09 26.37 -9.54
C SER A 378 -20.98 27.49 -8.50
N GLU A 379 -21.94 27.59 -7.57
CA GLU A 379 -22.01 28.63 -6.55
C GLU A 379 -21.15 28.33 -5.31
N GLY A 380 -20.56 27.12 -5.22
CA GLY A 380 -19.66 26.71 -4.15
C GLY A 380 -20.00 25.34 -3.54
N ASP A 381 -19.33 25.03 -2.43
CA ASP A 381 -19.59 23.84 -1.62
C ASP A 381 -20.46 24.18 -0.40
N VAL A 382 -21.01 23.17 0.26
CA VAL A 382 -21.69 23.34 1.55
C VAL A 382 -20.65 23.36 2.67
N GLU A 383 -20.54 24.52 3.34
CA GLU A 383 -19.63 24.72 4.46
C GLU A 383 -20.40 25.05 5.74
N ILE A 384 -20.20 24.24 6.78
CA ILE A 384 -20.76 24.48 8.11
C ILE A 384 -19.65 25.04 8.99
N VAL A 385 -19.80 26.31 9.37
CA VAL A 385 -18.79 27.08 10.09
C VAL A 385 -19.27 27.43 11.48
N SER A 386 -18.54 26.99 12.50
CA SER A 386 -18.80 27.39 13.88
C SER A 386 -17.60 28.11 14.52
N LYS A 387 -17.89 29.07 15.41
CA LYS A 387 -16.89 29.80 16.22
C LYS A 387 -17.02 29.52 17.71
N SER A 388 -18.23 29.19 18.19
CA SER A 388 -18.55 29.09 19.61
C SER A 388 -18.54 27.66 20.16
N ASP A 389 -18.98 26.68 19.36
CA ASP A 389 -19.09 25.26 19.72
C ASP A 389 -18.62 24.41 18.52
N ALA A 390 -18.64 23.08 18.58
CA ALA A 390 -18.33 22.25 17.40
C ALA A 390 -19.25 22.62 16.21
N ALA A 391 -18.76 22.46 14.97
CA ALA A 391 -19.62 22.57 13.79
C ALA A 391 -20.64 21.42 13.76
N LEU A 392 -20.23 20.24 14.22
CA LEU A 392 -21.10 19.09 14.44
C LEU A 392 -20.83 18.46 15.82
N SER A 393 -21.89 18.31 16.61
CA SER A 393 -21.92 17.52 17.85
C SER A 393 -22.89 16.35 17.67
N PHE A 394 -22.37 15.13 17.66
CA PHE A 394 -23.13 13.92 17.38
C PHE A 394 -23.28 13.06 18.64
N GLN A 395 -24.53 12.70 18.98
CA GLN A 395 -24.93 11.91 20.15
C GLN A 395 -26.02 10.86 19.82
N ALA A 396 -26.43 10.75 18.55
CA ALA A 396 -27.42 9.78 18.09
C ALA A 396 -26.80 8.38 17.93
N SER A 397 -27.61 7.34 17.72
CA SER A 397 -27.12 5.98 17.45
C SER A 397 -26.52 5.85 16.05
N THR A 398 -27.09 6.54 15.06
CA THR A 398 -26.72 6.49 13.63
C THR A 398 -27.03 7.83 12.96
N GLY A 399 -26.31 8.13 11.88
CA GLY A 399 -26.55 9.30 11.02
C GLY A 399 -25.61 9.25 9.82
N THR A 400 -25.99 9.91 8.72
CA THR A 400 -25.19 9.95 7.48
C THR A 400 -24.97 11.38 7.04
N PHE A 401 -23.73 11.73 6.72
CA PHE A 401 -23.34 13.04 6.22
C PHE A 401 -22.55 12.84 4.93
N ARG A 402 -22.88 13.59 3.88
CA ARG A 402 -22.19 13.49 2.58
C ARG A 402 -21.86 14.86 2.01
N ASN A 403 -20.69 15.01 1.40
CA ASN A 403 -20.28 16.22 0.66
C ASN A 403 -20.43 17.53 1.47
N ILE A 404 -20.05 17.50 2.74
CA ILE A 404 -20.13 18.67 3.64
C ILE A 404 -18.74 18.99 4.17
N LYS A 405 -18.41 20.28 4.19
CA LYS A 405 -17.21 20.81 4.84
C LYS A 405 -17.56 21.28 6.25
N PHE A 406 -16.95 20.68 7.25
CA PHE A 406 -17.10 21.09 8.65
C PHE A 406 -15.88 21.89 9.07
N LYS A 407 -16.10 23.15 9.47
CA LYS A 407 -15.04 24.06 9.85
C LYS A 407 -15.30 24.67 11.21
N TYR A 408 -14.29 24.62 12.06
CA TYR A 408 -14.30 25.32 13.33
C TYR A 408 -13.22 26.39 13.37
N LEU A 409 -13.63 27.61 13.74
CA LEU A 409 -12.82 28.82 13.76
C LEU A 409 -12.57 29.36 15.18
N GLY A 410 -12.89 28.56 16.21
CA GLY A 410 -12.59 28.89 17.60
C GLY A 410 -11.35 28.15 18.12
N SER A 411 -11.13 28.20 19.44
CA SER A 411 -9.93 27.64 20.07
C SER A 411 -10.18 26.40 20.94
N ASN A 412 -11.42 26.14 21.36
CA ASN A 412 -11.69 25.24 22.49
C ASN A 412 -12.38 23.92 22.10
N HIS A 413 -13.00 23.85 20.91
CA HIS A 413 -13.79 22.71 20.48
C HIS A 413 -13.16 22.00 19.27
N ALA A 414 -13.55 20.74 19.05
CA ALA A 414 -13.28 20.07 17.80
C ALA A 414 -14.22 20.60 16.69
N ALA A 415 -13.85 20.53 15.41
CA ALA A 415 -14.81 20.83 14.35
C ALA A 415 -15.97 19.83 14.35
N VAL A 416 -15.65 18.55 14.56
CA VAL A 416 -16.66 17.51 14.76
C VAL A 416 -16.39 16.76 16.07
N SER A 417 -17.42 16.64 16.90
CA SER A 417 -17.40 15.90 18.17
C SER A 417 -18.40 14.76 18.12
N ILE A 418 -17.92 13.53 18.27
CA ILE A 418 -18.70 12.29 18.23
C ILE A 418 -18.65 11.67 19.63
N ASN A 419 -19.74 11.79 20.37
CA ASN A 419 -19.87 11.35 21.76
C ASN A 419 -20.79 10.12 21.83
N GLY A 420 -20.36 9.02 21.20
CA GLY A 420 -21.16 7.80 21.02
C GLY A 420 -21.76 7.64 19.61
N GLY A 421 -22.40 6.48 19.39
CA GLY A 421 -23.07 6.15 18.12
C GLY A 421 -22.15 5.79 16.96
N LYS A 422 -22.75 5.57 15.77
CA LYS A 422 -22.07 5.08 14.56
C LYS A 422 -22.40 5.96 13.34
N PRO A 423 -21.96 7.23 13.31
CA PRO A 423 -22.21 8.10 12.16
C PRO A 423 -21.37 7.68 10.95
N LYS A 424 -21.88 7.95 9.75
CA LYS A 424 -21.19 7.73 8.48
C LYS A 424 -20.90 9.07 7.81
N PHE A 425 -19.68 9.24 7.35
CA PHE A 425 -19.24 10.40 6.59
C PHE A 425 -18.72 9.93 5.23
N ASP A 426 -19.25 10.49 4.15
CA ASP A 426 -18.82 10.18 2.78
C ASP A 426 -18.39 11.47 2.08
N ARG A 427 -17.12 11.52 1.64
CA ARG A 427 -16.55 12.69 0.95
C ARG A 427 -16.75 14.02 1.70
N CYS A 428 -16.64 13.97 3.03
CA CYS A 428 -16.70 15.15 3.88
C CYS A 428 -15.29 15.72 4.11
N GLU A 429 -15.22 17.03 4.32
CA GLU A 429 -13.98 17.73 4.67
C GLU A 429 -14.04 18.25 6.12
N PHE A 430 -12.92 18.17 6.84
CA PHE A 430 -12.84 18.58 8.24
C PHE A 430 -11.60 19.46 8.46
N SER A 431 -11.81 20.70 8.90
CA SER A 431 -10.74 21.64 9.25
C SER A 431 -11.05 22.38 10.54
N SER A 432 -10.02 22.72 11.33
CA SER A 432 -10.22 23.30 12.66
C SER A 432 -9.05 24.16 13.10
N THR A 433 -9.33 25.37 13.59
CA THR A 433 -8.35 26.16 14.37
C THR A 433 -8.28 25.72 15.83
N GLY A 434 -9.21 24.87 16.27
CA GLY A 434 -9.24 24.28 17.59
C GLY A 434 -8.31 23.07 17.73
N PRO A 435 -8.38 22.34 18.86
CA PRO A 435 -7.47 21.23 19.14
C PRO A 435 -7.59 20.06 18.16
N TYR A 436 -8.77 19.81 17.61
CA TYR A 436 -9.04 18.65 16.75
C TYR A 436 -9.91 19.02 15.54
N CYS A 437 -9.66 18.45 14.36
CA CYS A 437 -10.66 18.45 13.29
C CYS A 437 -11.82 17.51 13.65
N MET A 438 -11.50 16.32 14.17
CA MET A 438 -12.51 15.38 14.68
C MET A 438 -12.09 14.77 16.02
N CYS A 439 -13.02 14.74 16.97
CA CYS A 439 -12.87 14.07 18.25
C CYS A 439 -13.91 12.96 18.39
N VAL A 440 -13.44 11.73 18.58
CA VAL A 440 -14.27 10.53 18.80
C VAL A 440 -14.06 10.05 20.22
N THR A 441 -15.15 9.99 20.98
CA THR A 441 -15.12 9.66 22.40
C THR A 441 -16.36 8.90 22.85
N GLN A 442 -16.35 8.39 24.09
CA GLN A 442 -17.47 7.68 24.70
C GLN A 442 -18.01 6.50 23.87
N GLY A 443 -17.12 5.70 23.27
CA GLY A 443 -17.52 4.56 22.44
C GLY A 443 -18.11 4.93 21.07
N GLY A 444 -17.97 6.18 20.62
CA GLY A 444 -18.30 6.55 19.25
C GLY A 444 -17.50 5.72 18.24
N ASN A 445 -18.12 5.32 17.13
CA ASN A 445 -17.53 4.48 16.10
C ASN A 445 -17.92 4.97 14.69
N PRO A 446 -17.37 6.11 14.23
CA PRO A 446 -17.63 6.62 12.90
C PRO A 446 -17.01 5.76 11.79
N TYR A 447 -17.69 5.76 10.65
CA TYR A 447 -17.17 5.26 9.37
C TYR A 447 -16.93 6.46 8.44
N LEU A 448 -15.67 6.71 8.09
CA LEU A 448 -15.26 7.77 7.16
C LEU A 448 -14.85 7.13 5.84
N ASN A 449 -15.42 7.60 4.73
CA ASN A 449 -15.15 7.11 3.39
C ASN A 449 -14.78 8.27 2.46
N GLY A 450 -13.57 8.26 1.90
CA GLY A 450 -13.12 9.29 0.97
C GLY A 450 -13.04 10.69 1.58
N CYS A 451 -12.90 10.78 2.91
CA CYS A 451 -12.93 12.06 3.62
C CYS A 451 -11.57 12.77 3.62
N ILE A 452 -11.59 14.09 3.76
CA ILE A 452 -10.40 14.93 3.86
C ILE A 452 -10.32 15.54 5.26
N ILE A 453 -9.21 15.34 5.96
CA ILE A 453 -8.95 15.91 7.29
C ILE A 453 -7.67 16.71 7.23
N PHE A 454 -7.75 18.03 7.37
CA PHE A 454 -6.60 18.90 7.13
C PHE A 454 -6.57 20.16 7.97
N GLU A 455 -5.38 20.76 8.03
CA GLU A 455 -5.11 22.07 8.67
C GLU A 455 -5.53 22.18 10.16
N GLY A 456 -5.66 21.04 10.85
CA GLY A 456 -5.93 20.98 12.28
C GLY A 456 -4.67 21.17 13.13
N ILE A 457 -4.87 21.37 14.44
CA ILE A 457 -3.78 21.08 15.40
C ILE A 457 -3.52 19.57 15.39
N VAL A 458 -4.55 18.76 15.66
CA VAL A 458 -4.58 17.31 15.43
C VAL A 458 -5.70 17.02 14.43
N GLY A 459 -5.47 16.09 13.50
CA GLY A 459 -6.49 15.70 12.53
C GLY A 459 -7.67 15.01 13.21
N ILE A 460 -7.50 13.76 13.63
CA ILE A 460 -8.52 12.99 14.35
C ILE A 460 -7.98 12.37 15.63
N ILE A 461 -8.74 12.48 16.73
CA ILE A 461 -8.43 11.82 18.00
C ILE A 461 -9.49 10.78 18.38
N PHE A 462 -9.05 9.61 18.83
CA PHE A 462 -9.86 8.54 19.40
C PHE A 462 -9.51 8.35 20.88
N SER A 463 -10.48 8.59 21.76
CA SER A 463 -10.30 8.56 23.23
C SER A 463 -11.51 7.91 23.92
N ASN A 464 -11.39 7.55 25.20
CA ASN A 464 -12.48 7.01 26.03
C ASN A 464 -13.28 5.90 25.33
N ARG A 465 -12.58 4.87 24.85
CA ARG A 465 -13.11 3.73 24.07
C ARG A 465 -13.64 4.10 22.68
N GLY A 466 -13.25 5.25 22.15
CA GLY A 466 -13.57 5.63 20.77
C GLY A 466 -13.03 4.60 19.78
N GLU A 467 -13.86 4.19 18.85
CA GLU A 467 -13.51 3.29 17.75
C GLU A 467 -13.69 4.02 16.42
N GLY A 468 -13.27 3.42 15.30
CA GLY A 468 -13.62 3.97 14.00
C GLY A 468 -12.98 3.25 12.84
N THR A 469 -13.52 3.50 11.66
CA THR A 469 -12.94 3.04 10.39
C THR A 469 -12.70 4.23 9.47
N LEU A 470 -11.46 4.39 9.02
CA LEU A 470 -11.04 5.36 8.02
C LEU A 470 -10.74 4.59 6.73
N ASN A 471 -11.47 4.91 5.66
CA ASN A 471 -11.37 4.23 4.37
C ASN A 471 -11.15 5.24 3.24
N GLY A 472 -10.04 5.16 2.52
CA GLY A 472 -9.78 6.07 1.39
C GLY A 472 -9.60 7.54 1.80
N CYS A 473 -9.23 7.82 3.06
CA CYS A 473 -9.17 9.19 3.57
C CYS A 473 -7.81 9.86 3.30
N ASN A 474 -7.82 11.17 3.09
CA ASN A 474 -6.61 12.00 3.02
C ASN A 474 -6.47 12.82 4.31
N ILE A 475 -5.39 12.62 5.05
CA ILE A 475 -5.15 13.25 6.36
C ILE A 475 -3.81 13.96 6.36
N PHE A 476 -3.82 15.30 6.28
CA PHE A 476 -2.59 16.04 6.01
C PHE A 476 -2.52 17.46 6.56
N ASN A 477 -1.31 18.02 6.59
CA ASN A 477 -1.01 19.38 7.05
C ASN A 477 -1.52 19.69 8.47
N ASN A 478 -1.63 18.68 9.35
CA ASN A 478 -1.94 18.91 10.75
C ASN A 478 -0.67 19.25 11.54
N LYS A 479 -0.76 20.21 12.46
CA LYS A 479 0.40 20.74 13.21
C LYS A 479 1.06 19.69 14.12
N LEU A 480 0.29 18.70 14.57
CA LEU A 480 0.71 17.58 15.40
C LEU A 480 0.40 16.26 14.67
N GLN A 481 -0.41 15.38 15.26
CA GLN A 481 -0.71 14.07 14.69
C GLN A 481 -1.80 14.16 13.62
N GLY A 482 -1.66 13.38 12.54
CA GLY A 482 -2.76 13.11 11.61
C GLY A 482 -3.87 12.30 12.28
N VAL A 483 -3.50 11.15 12.85
CA VAL A 483 -4.38 10.27 13.63
C VAL A 483 -3.78 10.01 14.99
N TRP A 484 -4.54 10.27 16.07
CA TRP A 484 -4.11 10.04 17.45
C TRP A 484 -5.09 9.13 18.19
N ILE A 485 -4.58 8.06 18.80
CA ILE A 485 -5.38 7.04 19.49
C ILE A 485 -4.84 6.94 20.92
N THR A 486 -5.60 7.40 21.91
CA THR A 486 -5.17 7.41 23.33
C THR A 486 -5.85 6.34 24.18
N SER A 487 -7.03 5.90 23.76
CA SER A 487 -7.78 4.81 24.39
C SER A 487 -8.90 4.36 23.46
N GLY A 488 -8.53 3.71 22.35
CA GLY A 488 -9.46 3.40 21.27
C GLY A 488 -9.01 2.30 20.32
N LYS A 489 -9.89 1.89 19.40
CA LYS A 489 -9.62 0.88 18.37
C LYS A 489 -9.93 1.41 16.98
N VAL A 490 -8.92 1.52 16.13
CA VAL A 490 -9.10 2.16 14.82
C VAL A 490 -8.64 1.23 13.70
N LYS A 491 -9.46 1.13 12.66
CA LYS A 491 -9.09 0.53 11.38
C LYS A 491 -8.80 1.64 10.36
N ILE A 492 -7.64 1.60 9.73
CA ILE A 492 -7.20 2.56 8.70
C ILE A 492 -6.90 1.76 7.45
N VAL A 493 -7.64 2.01 6.38
CA VAL A 493 -7.58 1.24 5.12
C VAL A 493 -7.48 2.21 3.95
N ASP A 494 -6.57 1.96 3.03
CA ASP A 494 -6.40 2.73 1.78
C ASP A 494 -6.27 4.25 2.01
N CYS A 495 -5.69 4.67 3.15
CA CYS A 495 -5.59 6.08 3.51
C CYS A 495 -4.24 6.67 3.10
N ASN A 496 -4.23 7.97 2.78
CA ASN A 496 -3.02 8.77 2.64
C ASN A 496 -2.85 9.67 3.87
N ILE A 497 -1.77 9.49 4.63
CA ILE A 497 -1.48 10.26 5.85
C ILE A 497 -0.12 10.94 5.70
N TYR A 498 -0.12 12.24 5.44
CA TYR A 498 1.10 12.92 5.02
C TYR A 498 1.26 14.37 5.47
N SER A 499 2.50 14.86 5.48
CA SER A 499 2.80 16.27 5.81
C SER A 499 2.26 16.76 7.16
N ASN A 500 2.01 15.84 8.10
CA ASN A 500 1.73 16.15 9.50
C ASN A 500 3.04 16.22 10.29
N ASN A 501 2.99 16.55 11.59
CA ASN A 501 4.15 16.33 12.44
C ASN A 501 4.40 14.83 12.63
N GLU A 502 3.40 14.09 13.12
CA GLU A 502 3.40 12.63 13.12
C GLU A 502 2.23 12.11 12.27
N GLY A 503 2.41 10.99 11.57
CA GLY A 503 1.33 10.38 10.78
C GLY A 503 0.26 9.76 11.68
N VAL A 504 0.57 8.61 12.26
CA VAL A 504 -0.30 7.86 13.19
C VAL A 504 0.40 7.71 14.54
N PHE A 505 -0.28 8.13 15.61
CA PHE A 505 0.21 7.96 16.98
C PHE A 505 -0.75 7.07 17.80
N VAL A 506 -0.25 5.91 18.23
CA VAL A 506 -0.96 4.99 19.14
C VAL A 506 -0.35 5.11 20.53
N ASP A 507 -1.11 5.66 21.47
CA ASP A 507 -0.69 5.92 22.84
C ASP A 507 -1.61 5.19 23.82
N GLY A 508 -1.04 4.47 24.78
CA GLY A 508 -1.77 3.86 25.90
C GLY A 508 -2.08 2.36 25.75
N VAL A 509 -2.12 1.66 26.88
CA VAL A 509 -2.22 0.19 27.00
C VAL A 509 -3.51 -0.40 26.39
N GLN A 510 -4.56 0.41 26.26
CA GLN A 510 -5.85 0.00 25.69
C GLN A 510 -6.01 0.41 24.23
N SER A 511 -5.01 1.07 23.64
CA SER A 511 -5.07 1.58 22.28
C SER A 511 -4.62 0.52 21.28
N MET A 512 -5.40 0.38 20.20
CA MET A 512 -5.13 -0.55 19.12
C MET A 512 -5.37 0.11 17.77
N ALA A 513 -4.44 -0.11 16.84
CA ALA A 513 -4.59 0.29 15.45
C ALA A 513 -4.38 -0.90 14.50
N ASN A 514 -5.18 -0.96 13.43
CA ASN A 514 -4.98 -1.89 12.32
C ASN A 514 -4.90 -1.08 11.02
N LEU A 515 -3.71 -1.02 10.43
CA LEU A 515 -3.41 -0.28 9.22
C LEU A 515 -3.23 -1.25 8.05
N GLN A 516 -3.94 -1.00 6.96
CA GLN A 516 -3.92 -1.85 5.76
C GLN A 516 -3.78 -0.97 4.52
N ASN A 517 -2.84 -1.32 3.62
CA ASN A 517 -2.71 -0.75 2.28
C ASN A 517 -2.69 0.79 2.26
N SER A 518 -2.14 1.40 3.31
CA SER A 518 -2.15 2.86 3.49
C SER A 518 -0.76 3.45 3.28
N ASN A 519 -0.73 4.68 2.77
CA ASN A 519 0.49 5.44 2.49
C ASN A 519 0.73 6.46 3.61
N ILE A 520 1.88 6.37 4.29
CA ILE A 520 2.26 7.28 5.38
C ILE A 520 3.59 7.95 5.05
N PHE A 521 3.54 9.22 4.64
CA PHE A 521 4.72 9.84 4.04
C PHE A 521 4.93 11.33 4.33
N LYS A 522 6.18 11.80 4.17
CA LYS A 522 6.56 13.23 4.30
C LYS A 522 6.16 13.89 5.63
N ASN A 523 5.98 13.12 6.72
CA ASN A 523 5.72 13.70 8.03
C ASN A 523 7.01 14.28 8.65
N GLN A 524 6.88 15.33 9.46
CA GLN A 524 8.03 16.08 10.02
C GLN A 524 8.73 15.33 11.17
N ASN A 525 8.15 14.26 11.67
CA ASN A 525 8.72 13.39 12.69
C ASN A 525 8.53 11.92 12.25
N ASP A 526 7.90 11.09 13.08
CA ASP A 526 7.72 9.67 12.80
C ASP A 526 6.47 9.43 11.92
N GLY A 527 6.56 8.48 10.99
CA GLY A 527 5.39 8.05 10.20
C GLY A 527 4.35 7.40 11.11
N ILE A 528 4.77 6.38 11.86
CA ILE A 528 3.97 5.70 12.88
C ILE A 528 4.72 5.73 14.21
N ARG A 529 4.08 6.23 15.26
CA ARG A 529 4.58 6.24 16.63
C ARG A 529 3.68 5.37 17.52
N ILE A 530 4.28 4.51 18.33
CA ILE A 530 3.58 3.64 19.28
C ILE A 530 4.20 3.82 20.66
N GLU A 531 3.38 4.16 21.66
CA GLU A 531 3.76 4.24 23.06
C GLU A 531 2.76 3.45 23.90
N ASN A 532 3.20 2.33 24.50
CA ASN A 532 2.34 1.40 25.26
C ASN A 532 1.16 0.75 24.50
N GLY A 533 0.89 1.10 23.24
CA GLY A 533 -0.22 0.57 22.44
C GLY A 533 0.09 -0.68 21.61
N LEU A 534 -0.94 -1.25 20.99
CA LEU A 534 -0.83 -2.37 20.05
C LEU A 534 -1.12 -1.93 18.62
N ILE A 535 -0.40 -2.52 17.66
CA ILE A 535 -0.60 -2.22 16.26
C ILE A 535 -0.35 -3.43 15.37
N HIS A 536 -1.16 -3.53 14.32
CA HIS A 536 -0.93 -4.36 13.16
C HIS A 536 -0.84 -3.47 11.92
N VAL A 537 0.23 -3.62 11.14
CA VAL A 537 0.43 -2.89 9.88
C VAL A 537 0.71 -3.89 8.77
N SER A 538 -0.11 -3.89 7.73
CA SER A 538 0.00 -4.80 6.60
C SER A 538 -0.11 -4.09 5.25
N GLY A 539 0.81 -4.37 4.32
CA GLY A 539 0.75 -3.83 2.95
C GLY A 539 0.90 -2.31 2.86
N CYS A 540 1.41 -1.66 3.91
CA CYS A 540 1.55 -0.21 3.94
C CYS A 540 2.86 0.26 3.30
N GLU A 541 2.81 1.45 2.70
CA GLU A 541 3.99 2.18 2.27
C GLU A 541 4.30 3.31 3.26
N ILE A 542 5.50 3.30 3.84
CA ILE A 542 5.92 4.27 4.85
C ILE A 542 7.21 4.93 4.40
N SER A 543 7.10 6.14 3.86
CA SER A 543 8.22 6.73 3.13
C SER A 543 8.50 8.19 3.43
N ARG A 544 9.77 8.59 3.30
CA ARG A 544 10.18 10.01 3.34
C ARG A 544 9.76 10.76 4.62
N ASN A 545 9.61 10.08 5.75
CA ASN A 545 9.38 10.73 7.04
C ASN A 545 10.72 11.25 7.61
N LEU A 546 10.68 12.42 8.27
CA LEU A 546 11.90 13.13 8.66
C LEU A 546 12.66 12.45 9.80
N MET A 547 11.99 11.63 10.62
CA MET A 547 12.64 10.86 11.68
C MET A 547 12.64 9.37 11.36
N SER A 548 11.69 8.60 11.91
CA SER A 548 11.58 7.16 11.68
C SER A 548 10.38 6.85 10.79
N GLY A 549 10.45 5.75 10.03
CA GLY A 549 9.24 5.18 9.44
C GLY A 549 8.28 4.74 10.55
N ILE A 550 8.75 3.83 11.40
CA ILE A 550 8.03 3.29 12.55
C ILE A 550 8.87 3.44 13.81
N LYS A 551 8.26 3.93 14.90
CA LYS A 551 8.87 4.06 16.22
C LYS A 551 7.96 3.46 17.29
N ALA A 552 8.45 2.48 18.04
CA ALA A 552 7.71 1.90 19.17
C ALA A 552 8.51 1.98 20.47
N LEU A 553 7.87 2.45 21.54
CA LEU A 553 8.49 2.75 22.84
C LEU A 553 7.68 2.18 24.00
N ASN A 554 8.37 1.73 25.05
CA ASN A 554 7.80 1.35 26.35
C ASN A 554 6.62 0.36 26.23
N ILE A 555 6.88 -0.86 25.79
CA ILE A 555 5.85 -1.89 25.61
C ILE A 555 6.24 -3.07 26.49
N GLU A 556 5.59 -3.16 27.65
CA GLU A 556 6.03 -4.04 28.74
C GLU A 556 5.41 -5.46 28.70
N TYR A 557 4.37 -5.68 27.88
CA TYR A 557 3.64 -6.95 27.83
C TYR A 557 4.08 -7.83 26.65
N GLY A 558 4.39 -9.11 26.91
CA GLY A 558 4.71 -10.08 25.85
C GLY A 558 5.33 -11.38 26.35
N GLU A 559 4.59 -12.19 27.12
CA GLU A 559 5.05 -13.55 27.46
C GLU A 559 4.32 -14.59 26.60
N GLU A 560 5.04 -15.16 25.64
CA GLU A 560 5.11 -16.61 25.39
C GLU A 560 6.36 -16.93 24.54
N GLU A 561 7.11 -17.94 24.98
CA GLU A 561 8.50 -18.24 24.58
C GLU A 561 8.61 -18.92 23.22
N PHE A 562 9.56 -18.48 22.38
CA PHE A 562 10.16 -19.33 21.34
C PHE A 562 11.30 -20.12 21.98
N LYS A 563 11.13 -21.43 22.18
CA LYS A 563 12.23 -22.33 22.52
C LYS A 563 13.18 -22.41 21.31
N ASP A 564 14.41 -21.91 21.48
CA ASP A 564 15.53 -22.16 20.56
C ASP A 564 16.00 -23.62 20.79
N ASP A 565 15.66 -24.53 19.86
CA ASP A 565 16.11 -25.93 19.86
C ASP A 565 17.65 -26.03 19.74
N GLU A 566 18.32 -26.28 20.85
CA GLU A 566 19.57 -27.06 20.89
C GLU A 566 19.55 -27.98 22.13
N ASN A 567 19.12 -29.23 21.90
CA ASN A 567 19.27 -30.48 22.67
C ASN A 567 18.15 -30.98 23.60
N GLU A 568 17.63 -32.15 23.17
CA GLU A 568 17.33 -33.40 23.91
C GLU A 568 16.02 -33.57 24.71
N GLU A 569 15.20 -34.48 24.16
CA GLU A 569 14.37 -35.53 24.80
C GLU A 569 13.02 -35.14 25.45
N GLU A 570 11.96 -35.83 24.96
CA GLU A 570 10.65 -36.19 25.55
C GLU A 570 9.95 -35.14 26.46
N GLU A 571 8.76 -34.61 26.16
CA GLU A 571 7.40 -35.16 26.34
C GLU A 571 6.40 -34.06 25.86
N GLU A 572 5.32 -34.40 25.14
CA GLU A 572 3.90 -34.28 25.56
C GLU A 572 3.58 -32.97 26.34
N GLU A 573 2.74 -32.04 25.91
CA GLU A 573 1.29 -32.13 25.65
C GLU A 573 0.81 -30.79 25.01
N GLU A 574 -0.36 -30.82 24.38
CA GLU A 574 -1.08 -29.66 23.83
C GLU A 574 -1.33 -28.57 24.89
N GLU A 575 -0.78 -27.36 24.70
CA GLU A 575 -1.20 -26.17 25.45
C GLU A 575 -1.77 -25.09 24.52
N GLU A 576 -2.93 -24.58 24.93
CA GLU A 576 -3.76 -23.55 24.31
C GLU A 576 -2.95 -22.33 23.85
N LYS A 577 -3.11 -21.96 22.57
CA LYS A 577 -2.61 -20.70 22.00
C LYS A 577 -3.17 -19.52 22.80
N LYS A 578 -2.41 -18.96 23.75
CA LYS A 578 -2.73 -17.64 24.29
C LYS A 578 -2.49 -16.60 23.20
N ASP A 579 -3.49 -15.75 22.97
CA ASP A 579 -3.37 -14.58 22.10
C ASP A 579 -2.30 -13.62 22.66
N VAL A 580 -1.05 -13.83 22.25
CA VAL A 580 0.06 -12.95 22.62
C VAL A 580 -0.21 -11.56 22.06
N LYS A 581 -0.20 -10.56 22.93
CA LYS A 581 -0.24 -9.12 22.58
C LYS A 581 1.07 -8.72 21.87
N GLN A 582 1.21 -9.12 20.61
CA GLN A 582 2.38 -8.89 19.77
C GLN A 582 2.11 -7.77 18.74
N ILE A 583 3.08 -6.88 18.55
CA ILE A 583 3.06 -5.93 17.43
C ILE A 583 3.47 -6.66 16.15
N ARG A 584 2.71 -6.44 15.07
CA ARG A 584 2.93 -7.11 13.78
C ARG A 584 3.10 -6.12 12.64
N PHE A 585 4.14 -6.34 11.84
CA PHE A 585 4.42 -5.62 10.61
C PHE A 585 4.60 -6.64 9.48
N ILE A 586 3.68 -6.69 8.53
CA ILE A 586 3.65 -7.71 7.47
C ILE A 586 3.64 -7.03 6.10
N GLU A 587 4.54 -7.44 5.19
CA GLU A 587 4.50 -7.00 3.78
C GLU A 587 4.51 -5.46 3.58
N ASN A 588 5.15 -4.71 4.48
CA ASN A 588 5.26 -3.26 4.35
C ASN A 588 6.53 -2.84 3.60
N ARG A 589 6.45 -1.70 2.92
CA ARG A 589 7.60 -1.05 2.28
C ARG A 589 7.97 0.22 3.06
N VAL A 590 9.16 0.24 3.65
CA VAL A 590 9.65 1.35 4.49
C VAL A 590 10.92 1.94 3.89
N TYR A 591 10.85 3.17 3.35
CA TYR A 591 11.98 3.73 2.62
C TYR A 591 12.13 5.25 2.61
N GLY A 592 13.33 5.74 2.31
CA GLY A 592 13.61 7.17 2.15
C GLY A 592 13.52 7.97 3.46
N ASN A 593 13.51 7.32 4.62
CA ASN A 593 13.39 7.98 5.92
C ASN A 593 14.76 8.50 6.41
N LYS A 594 14.82 9.66 7.08
CA LYS A 594 16.13 10.28 7.36
C LYS A 594 16.98 9.51 8.39
N ASN A 595 16.36 8.85 9.37
CA ASN A 595 17.08 8.15 10.44
C ASN A 595 16.94 6.63 10.32
N CYS A 596 15.74 6.08 10.52
CA CYS A 596 15.57 4.63 10.52
C CYS A 596 14.22 4.17 9.97
N GLY A 597 14.20 2.93 9.44
CA GLY A 597 12.96 2.27 9.06
C GLY A 597 12.13 1.92 10.29
N TYR A 598 12.73 1.13 11.19
CA TYR A 598 12.14 0.72 12.47
C TYR A 598 13.02 1.17 13.64
N TYR A 599 12.40 1.79 14.64
CA TYR A 599 13.01 2.14 15.91
C TYR A 599 12.25 1.46 17.05
N PHE A 600 12.94 0.63 17.83
CA PHE A 600 12.37 -0.04 18.99
C PHE A 600 13.13 0.36 20.25
N GLN A 601 12.38 0.83 21.25
CA GLN A 601 12.91 1.05 22.59
C GLN A 601 12.03 0.44 23.67
N ASP A 602 12.63 -0.40 24.52
CA ASP A 602 11.92 -1.00 25.66
C ASP A 602 10.65 -1.76 25.23
N VAL A 603 10.75 -2.58 24.16
CA VAL A 603 9.60 -3.29 23.55
C VAL A 603 9.67 -4.78 23.81
N ALA A 604 8.60 -5.37 24.34
CA ALA A 604 8.53 -6.78 24.71
C ALA A 604 8.37 -7.75 23.53
N SER A 605 7.44 -7.53 22.58
CA SER A 605 7.16 -8.49 21.51
C SER A 605 6.84 -7.84 20.16
N VAL A 606 7.65 -8.17 19.13
CA VAL A 606 7.50 -7.67 17.75
C VAL A 606 7.74 -8.78 16.72
N LEU A 607 6.89 -8.81 15.69
CA LEU A 607 7.09 -9.59 14.47
C LEU A 607 7.17 -8.64 13.26
N ILE A 608 8.26 -8.75 12.49
CA ILE A 608 8.43 -8.14 11.18
C ILE A 608 8.56 -9.28 10.16
N GLU A 609 7.68 -9.33 9.17
CA GLU A 609 7.60 -10.44 8.23
C GLU A 609 7.41 -9.97 6.79
N LYS A 610 8.29 -10.40 5.86
CA LYS A 610 8.20 -10.07 4.43
C LYS A 610 8.24 -8.57 4.10
N ASN A 611 8.90 -7.77 4.93
CA ASN A 611 8.99 -6.32 4.72
C ASN A 611 10.17 -5.96 3.81
N ILE A 612 10.04 -4.83 3.10
CA ILE A 612 11.12 -4.22 2.31
C ILE A 612 11.54 -2.93 3.02
N ILE A 613 12.83 -2.79 3.31
CA ILE A 613 13.40 -1.69 4.09
C ILE A 613 14.60 -1.12 3.34
N GLU A 614 14.49 0.08 2.76
CA GLU A 614 15.58 0.64 1.96
C GLU A 614 15.78 2.16 2.00
N GLU A 615 16.94 2.67 1.60
CA GLU A 615 17.19 4.11 1.42
C GLU A 615 17.12 4.98 2.71
N GLN A 616 17.64 4.49 3.84
CA GLN A 616 17.81 5.27 5.08
C GLN A 616 19.14 5.02 5.80
N LYS A 617 19.42 5.71 6.91
CA LYS A 617 20.68 5.47 7.67
C LYS A 617 20.68 4.08 8.31
N THR A 618 19.62 3.69 9.02
CA THR A 618 19.54 2.38 9.68
C THR A 618 18.24 1.68 9.32
N GLY A 619 18.26 0.38 9.01
CA GLY A 619 17.05 -0.35 8.67
C GLY A 619 16.22 -0.57 9.93
N ILE A 620 16.80 -1.32 10.85
CA ILE A 620 16.21 -1.66 12.13
C ILE A 620 17.16 -1.23 13.24
N TYR A 621 16.69 -0.36 14.11
CA TYR A 621 17.43 0.17 15.25
C TYR A 621 16.73 -0.27 16.53
N VAL A 622 17.47 -0.93 17.41
CA VAL A 622 16.92 -1.53 18.63
C VAL A 622 17.74 -1.11 19.84
N PHE A 623 17.06 -0.58 20.85
CA PHE A 623 17.67 0.00 22.04
C PHE A 623 16.90 -0.40 23.30
N GLY A 624 17.59 -0.92 24.31
CA GLY A 624 16.99 -1.17 25.63
C GLY A 624 17.41 -0.10 26.64
N SER A 625 16.55 0.26 27.57
CA SER A 625 16.96 0.93 28.81
C SER A 625 17.34 -0.11 29.87
N GLN A 626 17.85 0.32 31.02
CA GLN A 626 18.19 -0.57 32.15
C GLN A 626 16.98 -1.28 32.79
N LYS A 627 15.77 -1.16 32.24
CA LYS A 627 14.51 -1.65 32.83
C LYS A 627 14.32 -3.19 32.83
N ASN A 628 15.28 -4.01 32.40
CA ASN A 628 15.19 -5.48 32.40
C ASN A 628 13.93 -6.05 31.69
N ILE A 629 13.39 -5.37 30.67
CA ILE A 629 12.26 -5.92 29.89
C ILE A 629 12.79 -7.06 29.01
N LYS A 630 12.13 -8.23 29.09
CA LYS A 630 12.44 -9.33 28.19
C LYS A 630 11.90 -9.04 26.79
N SER A 631 12.73 -8.50 25.91
CA SER A 631 12.40 -8.23 24.50
C SER A 631 12.61 -9.47 23.62
N PHE A 632 11.58 -9.82 22.84
CA PHE A 632 11.58 -10.80 21.77
C PHE A 632 11.16 -10.15 20.44
N ILE A 633 12.15 -9.90 19.58
CA ILE A 633 11.93 -9.30 18.25
C ILE A 633 12.28 -10.35 17.20
N LYS A 634 11.31 -10.68 16.34
CA LYS A 634 11.48 -11.64 15.25
C LYS A 634 11.37 -10.94 13.89
N ILE A 635 12.35 -11.17 13.03
CA ILE A 635 12.42 -10.65 11.66
C ILE A 635 12.48 -11.85 10.72
N ASN A 636 11.50 -11.99 9.83
CA ASN A 636 11.43 -13.12 8.90
C ASN A 636 11.31 -12.60 7.46
N GLU A 637 12.06 -13.21 6.54
CA GLU A 637 11.89 -13.04 5.09
C GLU A 637 11.94 -11.57 4.61
N CYS A 638 12.68 -10.70 5.30
CA CYS A 638 12.73 -9.28 4.97
C CYS A 638 13.88 -8.95 4.00
N GLU A 639 13.67 -7.96 3.13
CA GLU A 639 14.72 -7.36 2.30
C GLU A 639 15.14 -6.01 2.89
N ILE A 640 16.37 -5.92 3.40
CA ILE A 640 16.91 -4.72 4.04
C ILE A 640 18.11 -4.25 3.23
N LYS A 641 18.02 -3.14 2.47
CA LYS A 641 19.08 -2.75 1.51
C LYS A 641 19.34 -1.25 1.42
N ASN A 642 20.48 -0.86 0.87
CA ASN A 642 20.82 0.55 0.60
C ASN A 642 20.98 1.44 1.85
N LEU A 643 21.54 0.90 2.95
CA LEU A 643 21.59 1.57 4.25
C LEU A 643 23.01 1.81 4.78
N ASN A 644 23.19 2.63 5.82
CA ASN A 644 24.47 2.66 6.56
C ASN A 644 24.61 1.43 7.46
N TYR A 645 23.54 1.09 8.19
CA TYR A 645 23.42 -0.14 8.97
C TYR A 645 22.16 -0.89 8.55
N GLY A 646 22.26 -2.20 8.33
CA GLY A 646 21.08 -3.05 8.18
C GLY A 646 20.33 -3.13 9.52
N ILE A 647 20.99 -3.67 10.52
CA ILE A 647 20.47 -3.81 11.89
C ILE A 647 21.50 -3.27 12.89
N GLU A 648 21.07 -2.43 13.84
CA GLU A 648 21.89 -1.95 14.95
C GLU A 648 21.19 -2.23 16.30
N LEU A 649 21.87 -2.99 17.17
CA LEU A 649 21.46 -3.29 18.53
C LEU A 649 22.43 -2.64 19.51
N LEU A 650 21.97 -1.76 20.40
CA LEU A 650 22.85 -0.96 21.27
C LEU A 650 22.92 -1.40 22.75
N ASP A 651 21.86 -1.90 23.35
CA ASP A 651 21.81 -2.16 24.80
C ASP A 651 21.05 -3.47 25.12
N SER A 652 20.98 -3.79 26.41
CA SER A 652 20.58 -5.04 27.06
C SER A 652 19.17 -5.52 26.71
N ILE A 653 19.06 -6.09 25.51
CA ILE A 653 17.91 -6.82 25.00
C ILE A 653 18.16 -8.33 25.15
N THR A 654 17.14 -9.07 25.56
CA THR A 654 17.26 -10.49 25.90
C THR A 654 17.23 -11.43 24.69
N SER A 655 16.63 -11.05 23.56
CA SER A 655 16.84 -11.77 22.28
C SER A 655 16.30 -11.04 21.04
N LEU A 656 17.05 -11.08 19.93
CA LEU A 656 16.54 -10.79 18.59
C LEU A 656 16.80 -12.00 17.68
N GLN A 657 15.81 -12.38 16.87
CA GLN A 657 15.92 -13.45 15.88
C GLN A 657 15.72 -12.89 14.47
N CYS A 658 16.60 -13.24 13.55
CA CYS A 658 16.50 -12.90 12.14
C CYS A 658 16.58 -14.16 11.28
N ASN A 659 15.53 -14.46 10.53
CA ASN A 659 15.39 -15.68 9.73
C ASN A 659 15.11 -15.36 8.27
N GLY A 660 15.76 -16.06 7.33
CA GLY A 660 15.40 -16.01 5.91
C GLY A 660 15.54 -14.63 5.24
N SER A 661 16.24 -13.68 5.87
CA SER A 661 16.26 -12.28 5.45
C SER A 661 17.51 -11.93 4.64
N ASN A 662 17.37 -10.99 3.69
CA ASN A 662 18.47 -10.44 2.92
C ASN A 662 18.87 -9.07 3.49
N ILE A 663 20.10 -8.96 4.00
CA ILE A 663 20.59 -7.76 4.69
C ILE A 663 21.80 -7.21 3.93
N ARG A 664 21.61 -6.04 3.32
CA ARG A 664 22.59 -5.34 2.51
C ARG A 664 22.87 -3.95 3.06
N SER A 665 24.11 -3.71 3.46
CA SER A 665 24.59 -2.37 3.87
C SER A 665 25.46 -1.76 2.78
N CYS A 666 25.55 -0.44 2.72
CA CYS A 666 26.41 0.27 1.76
C CYS A 666 27.61 0.96 2.42
N ILE A 667 27.59 1.18 3.74
CA ILE A 667 28.56 2.08 4.39
C ILE A 667 29.26 1.49 5.63
N LYS A 668 28.54 0.97 6.63
CA LYS A 668 29.14 0.66 7.93
C LYS A 668 29.14 -0.83 8.29
N ALA A 669 27.97 -1.43 8.43
CA ALA A 669 27.87 -2.87 8.64
C ALA A 669 26.50 -3.39 8.24
N GLY A 670 26.45 -4.65 7.80
CA GLY A 670 25.17 -5.35 7.68
C GLY A 670 24.47 -5.38 9.04
N ILE A 671 25.19 -5.85 10.07
CA ILE A 671 24.66 -5.99 11.42
C ILE A 671 25.69 -5.53 12.45
N LYS A 672 25.23 -4.79 13.46
CA LYS A 672 26.03 -4.36 14.60
C LYS A 672 25.34 -4.72 15.91
N VAL A 673 26.05 -5.44 16.77
CA VAL A 673 25.57 -5.89 18.09
C VAL A 673 26.49 -5.35 19.18
N GLU A 674 26.06 -4.32 19.90
CA GLU A 674 26.76 -3.76 21.06
C GLU A 674 26.63 -4.66 22.30
N ALA A 675 25.39 -5.11 22.58
CA ALA A 675 25.00 -5.94 23.72
C ALA A 675 23.80 -6.83 23.37
N GLY A 676 23.55 -7.86 24.19
CA GLY A 676 22.41 -8.78 24.02
C GLY A 676 22.72 -10.02 23.15
N LYS A 677 21.71 -10.87 22.96
CA LYS A 677 21.79 -12.08 22.11
C LYS A 677 21.08 -11.83 20.77
N LEU A 678 21.80 -12.02 19.67
CA LEU A 678 21.27 -12.03 18.31
C LEU A 678 21.41 -13.45 17.71
N SER A 679 20.29 -14.04 17.27
CA SER A 679 20.28 -15.27 16.49
C SER A 679 19.96 -14.96 15.03
N ILE A 680 20.76 -15.53 14.12
CA ILE A 680 20.61 -15.38 12.69
C ILE A 680 20.57 -16.76 12.06
N LYS A 681 19.51 -17.05 11.30
CA LYS A 681 19.33 -18.33 10.61
C LYS A 681 18.91 -18.12 9.17
N SER A 682 19.52 -18.86 8.25
CA SER A 682 19.12 -18.84 6.83
C SER A 682 19.11 -17.44 6.19
N CYS A 683 19.97 -16.52 6.65
CA CYS A 683 20.05 -15.16 6.12
C CYS A 683 21.18 -14.99 5.11
N GLU A 684 21.03 -14.03 4.20
CA GLU A 684 22.11 -13.53 3.35
C GLU A 684 22.54 -12.15 3.82
N ILE A 685 23.84 -11.97 4.03
CA ILE A 685 24.42 -10.70 4.47
C ILE A 685 25.52 -10.29 3.50
N SER A 686 25.34 -9.16 2.83
CA SER A 686 26.27 -8.66 1.84
C SER A 686 26.38 -7.13 1.87
N ASP A 687 27.21 -6.55 1.00
CA ASP A 687 27.28 -5.09 0.89
C ASP A 687 27.41 -4.54 -0.54
N GLY A 688 27.31 -3.21 -0.59
CA GLY A 688 27.19 -2.44 -1.82
C GLY A 688 28.40 -1.61 -2.23
N MET A 689 29.28 -1.08 -1.34
CA MET A 689 30.31 -0.14 -1.84
C MET A 689 31.54 0.24 -0.98
N LYS A 690 31.56 0.21 0.38
CA LYS A 690 32.73 0.72 1.16
C LYS A 690 32.85 0.21 2.60
N GLN A 691 34.10 -0.03 3.07
CA GLN A 691 34.59 -0.20 4.46
C GLN A 691 33.72 -0.97 5.48
N SER A 692 32.69 -1.67 5.02
CA SER A 692 31.72 -2.38 5.84
C SER A 692 32.23 -3.74 6.29
N ASN A 693 31.85 -4.12 7.52
CA ASN A 693 31.88 -5.51 7.94
C ASN A 693 30.50 -6.14 7.68
N GLY A 694 30.43 -7.44 7.44
CA GLY A 694 29.13 -8.11 7.39
C GLY A 694 28.44 -8.03 8.76
N ILE A 695 29.14 -8.48 9.81
CA ILE A 695 28.67 -8.46 11.20
C ILE A 695 29.76 -7.90 12.12
N ILE A 696 29.37 -7.05 13.09
CA ILE A 696 30.20 -6.59 14.20
C ILE A 696 29.57 -7.04 15.53
N CYS A 697 30.29 -7.87 16.29
CA CYS A 697 29.89 -8.30 17.63
C CYS A 697 30.81 -7.66 18.68
N ASN A 698 30.32 -6.65 19.38
CA ASN A 698 31.08 -5.96 20.44
C ASN A 698 31.19 -6.80 21.73
N PRO A 699 32.02 -6.38 22.71
CA PRO A 699 32.38 -7.21 23.87
C PRO A 699 31.22 -7.75 24.72
N LYS A 700 30.09 -7.05 24.78
CA LYS A 700 28.90 -7.48 25.54
C LYS A 700 27.88 -8.24 24.66
N GLY A 701 28.14 -8.34 23.36
CA GLY A 701 27.26 -9.00 22.40
C GLY A 701 27.51 -10.51 22.34
N ILE A 702 26.43 -11.24 22.05
CA ILE A 702 26.43 -12.66 21.73
C ILE A 702 25.74 -12.83 20.38
N VAL A 703 26.42 -13.41 19.40
CA VAL A 703 25.86 -13.68 18.07
C VAL A 703 25.86 -15.17 17.79
N VAL A 704 24.71 -15.73 17.45
CA VAL A 704 24.55 -17.11 16.97
C VAL A 704 24.19 -17.06 15.50
N LEU A 705 24.98 -17.70 14.66
CA LEU A 705 24.83 -17.76 13.21
C LEU A 705 24.61 -19.21 12.80
N SER A 706 23.56 -19.47 12.03
CA SER A 706 23.28 -20.80 11.49
C SER A 706 22.82 -20.72 10.03
N GLU A 707 23.28 -21.64 9.20
CA GLU A 707 22.75 -21.85 7.83
C GLU A 707 22.70 -20.59 6.95
N SER A 708 23.60 -19.63 7.20
CA SER A 708 23.58 -18.31 6.57
C SER A 708 24.78 -18.11 5.62
N SER A 709 24.71 -17.08 4.77
CA SER A 709 25.79 -16.71 3.85
C SER A 709 26.22 -15.27 4.06
N ILE A 710 27.53 -15.04 4.20
CA ILE A 710 28.13 -13.72 4.37
C ILE A 710 29.17 -13.50 3.28
N TYR A 711 28.97 -12.48 2.44
CA TYR A 711 29.82 -12.30 1.27
C TYR A 711 30.00 -10.85 0.81
N ASN A 712 30.99 -10.64 -0.04
CA ASN A 712 31.33 -9.36 -0.68
C ASN A 712 31.71 -8.20 0.26
N ASN A 713 32.03 -8.45 1.54
CA ASN A 713 32.35 -7.34 2.46
C ASN A 713 33.79 -6.85 2.30
N PRO A 714 34.10 -5.54 2.17
CA PRO A 714 35.44 -5.03 1.91
C PRO A 714 36.36 -5.12 3.13
N THR A 715 35.80 -5.34 4.33
CA THR A 715 36.58 -5.59 5.55
C THR A 715 36.42 -7.05 5.99
N ASN A 716 35.91 -7.31 7.19
CA ASN A 716 35.70 -8.68 7.64
C ASN A 716 34.28 -9.15 7.31
N GLY A 717 34.10 -10.43 7.01
CA GLY A 717 32.77 -11.04 7.02
C GLY A 717 32.14 -10.92 8.40
N VAL A 718 32.86 -11.39 9.43
CA VAL A 718 32.44 -11.28 10.84
C VAL A 718 33.60 -10.73 11.69
N ALA A 719 33.39 -9.59 12.36
CA ALA A 719 34.32 -8.98 13.31
C ALA A 719 33.85 -9.21 14.76
N ILE A 720 34.69 -9.83 15.58
CA ILE A 720 34.32 -10.38 16.88
C ILE A 720 35.18 -9.77 17.98
N LEU A 721 34.50 -9.14 18.92
CA LEU A 721 35.02 -8.58 20.17
C LEU A 721 34.32 -9.19 21.40
N GLY A 722 33.12 -9.76 21.21
CA GLY A 722 32.34 -10.53 22.20
C GLY A 722 32.30 -12.02 21.89
N LYS A 723 31.12 -12.65 21.96
CA LYS A 723 30.95 -14.10 21.72
C LYS A 723 30.24 -14.37 20.41
N CYS A 724 30.76 -15.29 19.60
CA CYS A 724 30.14 -15.72 18.35
C CYS A 724 30.14 -17.24 18.23
N LYS A 725 28.98 -17.83 17.95
CA LYS A 725 28.82 -19.23 17.55
C LYS A 725 28.34 -19.27 16.10
N ALA A 726 29.06 -19.97 15.23
CA ALA A 726 28.74 -20.12 13.82
C ALA A 726 28.64 -21.59 13.43
N THR A 727 27.50 -22.01 12.91
CA THR A 727 27.20 -23.37 12.45
C THR A 727 26.74 -23.36 11.00
N LYS A 728 27.26 -24.26 10.15
CA LYS A 728 26.85 -24.40 8.73
C LYS A 728 26.88 -23.07 7.94
N LEU A 729 27.79 -22.16 8.28
CA LEU A 729 27.88 -20.82 7.68
C LEU A 729 28.78 -20.83 6.44
N LYS A 730 28.41 -20.07 5.40
CA LYS A 730 29.29 -19.77 4.25
C LYS A 730 29.82 -18.34 4.35
N VAL A 731 31.14 -18.17 4.38
CA VAL A 731 31.79 -16.85 4.44
C VAL A 731 32.80 -16.71 3.30
N PHE A 732 32.53 -15.83 2.34
CA PHE A 732 33.37 -15.76 1.14
C PHE A 732 33.49 -14.38 0.48
N GLN A 733 34.50 -14.21 -0.37
CA GLN A 733 34.72 -12.99 -1.16
C GLN A 733 34.89 -11.69 -0.34
N ASN A 734 35.42 -11.78 0.88
CA ASN A 734 35.64 -10.59 1.72
C ASN A 734 37.03 -9.96 1.51
N GLY A 735 37.15 -8.65 1.75
CA GLY A 735 38.33 -7.83 1.47
C GLY A 735 39.45 -7.92 2.51
N LYS A 736 39.14 -8.29 3.75
CA LYS A 736 40.09 -8.72 4.77
C LYS A 736 39.84 -10.19 5.12
N ASN A 737 39.33 -10.48 6.30
CA ASN A 737 39.22 -11.84 6.80
C ASN A 737 37.78 -12.36 6.68
N GLY A 738 37.61 -13.68 6.57
CA GLY A 738 36.29 -14.29 6.75
C GLY A 738 35.78 -14.03 8.18
N PHE A 739 36.52 -14.52 9.16
CA PHE A 739 36.35 -14.21 10.58
C PHE A 739 37.55 -13.46 11.14
N GLY A 740 37.31 -12.41 11.94
CA GLY A 740 38.35 -11.67 12.66
C GLY A 740 38.04 -11.55 14.15
N VAL A 741 38.96 -11.97 15.01
CA VAL A 741 38.82 -11.92 16.48
C VAL A 741 39.90 -11.00 17.08
N PHE A 742 39.48 -9.99 17.84
CA PHE A 742 40.35 -8.85 18.19
C PHE A 742 40.42 -8.47 19.68
N LYS A 743 39.78 -9.23 20.59
CA LYS A 743 39.80 -8.97 22.05
C LYS A 743 40.12 -10.24 22.83
N ASP A 744 40.81 -10.10 23.97
CA ASP A 744 41.20 -11.24 24.81
C ASP A 744 40.01 -12.00 25.39
N THR A 745 38.89 -11.30 25.61
CA THR A 745 37.63 -11.86 26.11
C THR A 745 36.75 -12.43 25.01
N ALA A 746 37.12 -12.25 23.73
CA ALA A 746 36.31 -12.69 22.62
C ALA A 746 36.39 -14.22 22.46
N GLU A 747 35.26 -14.84 22.12
CA GLU A 747 35.15 -16.28 21.90
C GLU A 747 34.48 -16.56 20.57
N LEU A 748 35.12 -17.39 19.75
CA LEU A 748 34.62 -17.82 18.45
C LEU A 748 34.50 -19.36 18.42
N TYR A 749 33.26 -19.84 18.21
CA TYR A 749 32.94 -21.25 17.99
C TYR A 749 32.52 -21.44 16.53
N VAL A 750 33.19 -22.30 15.78
CA VAL A 750 32.93 -22.51 14.33
C VAL A 750 32.78 -23.99 14.04
N ILE A 751 31.62 -24.40 13.51
CA ILE A 751 31.30 -25.81 13.27
C ILE A 751 30.66 -25.97 11.88
N ASN A 752 31.15 -26.92 11.08
CA ASN A 752 30.60 -27.22 9.74
C ASN A 752 30.53 -26.00 8.78
N CYS A 753 31.42 -25.02 8.93
CA CYS A 753 31.41 -23.81 8.11
C CYS A 753 32.29 -23.94 6.86
N ILE A 754 31.97 -23.17 5.81
CA ILE A 754 32.77 -23.04 4.60
C ILE A 754 33.30 -21.61 4.53
N ILE A 755 34.62 -21.44 4.58
CA ILE A 755 35.28 -20.13 4.58
C ILE A 755 36.22 -20.07 3.38
N THR A 756 35.90 -19.25 2.38
CA THR A 756 36.62 -19.34 1.11
C THR A 756 36.79 -18.03 0.35
N SER A 757 37.79 -17.94 -0.52
CA SER A 757 37.97 -16.81 -1.44
C SER A 757 38.10 -15.44 -0.76
N ASN A 758 38.63 -15.37 0.47
CA ASN A 758 38.87 -14.10 1.16
C ASN A 758 40.22 -13.49 0.75
N LYS A 759 40.30 -12.15 0.69
CA LYS A 759 41.50 -11.42 0.25
C LYS A 759 42.62 -11.36 1.31
N SER A 760 42.33 -11.71 2.56
CA SER A 760 43.33 -11.98 3.61
C SER A 760 43.18 -13.43 4.08
N SER A 761 42.98 -13.65 5.39
CA SER A 761 42.90 -14.97 5.98
C SER A 761 41.45 -15.47 6.02
N GLY A 762 41.24 -16.79 5.96
CA GLY A 762 39.93 -17.35 6.25
C GLY A 762 39.49 -17.02 7.68
N VAL A 763 40.35 -17.37 8.65
CA VAL A 763 40.18 -17.01 10.08
C VAL A 763 41.43 -16.27 10.56
N TYR A 764 41.21 -15.12 11.19
CA TYR A 764 42.26 -14.30 11.79
C TYR A 764 41.99 -14.08 13.29
N ILE A 765 42.94 -14.51 14.12
CA ILE A 765 42.89 -14.32 15.58
C ILE A 765 44.07 -13.44 15.98
N ASP A 766 43.79 -12.20 16.40
CA ASP A 766 44.78 -11.32 17.04
C ASP A 766 44.82 -11.51 18.55
N LYS A 767 43.63 -11.73 19.14
CA LYS A 767 43.41 -11.94 20.58
C LYS A 767 42.15 -12.79 20.76
N GLY A 768 42.04 -13.52 21.86
CA GLY A 768 40.83 -14.27 22.22
C GLY A 768 40.89 -15.77 21.92
N LYS A 769 39.76 -16.45 22.05
CA LYS A 769 39.65 -17.92 21.93
C LYS A 769 39.01 -18.34 20.62
N LEU A 770 39.42 -19.51 20.14
CA LEU A 770 38.86 -20.19 18.97
C LEU A 770 38.63 -21.66 19.32
N ASP A 771 37.42 -22.14 19.07
CA ASP A 771 37.08 -23.56 18.98
C ASP A 771 36.49 -23.82 17.59
N MET A 772 37.20 -24.57 16.77
CA MET A 772 36.84 -24.82 15.37
C MET A 772 36.83 -26.32 15.08
N ASN A 773 35.69 -26.81 14.58
CA ASN A 773 35.48 -28.21 14.26
C ASN A 773 34.87 -28.39 12.86
N THR A 774 35.24 -29.48 12.18
CA THR A 774 34.59 -30.00 10.95
C THR A 774 34.34 -28.98 9.84
N SER A 775 35.16 -27.92 9.74
CA SER A 775 34.99 -26.82 8.81
C SER A 775 35.96 -26.90 7.62
N LYS A 776 35.61 -26.24 6.52
CA LYS A 776 36.38 -26.20 5.27
C LYS A 776 36.88 -24.78 4.99
N ILE A 777 38.20 -24.61 4.92
CA ILE A 777 38.85 -23.31 4.72
C ILE A 777 39.73 -23.37 3.48
N GLN A 778 39.37 -22.64 2.42
CA GLN A 778 40.10 -22.77 1.16
C GLN A 778 40.19 -21.52 0.30
N GLU A 779 41.17 -21.47 -0.60
CA GLU A 779 41.25 -20.44 -1.66
C GLU A 779 41.39 -19.00 -1.13
N ASN A 780 41.96 -18.81 0.07
CA ASN A 780 42.22 -17.47 0.62
C ASN A 780 43.58 -16.91 0.14
N LEU A 781 43.69 -15.59 -0.02
CA LEU A 781 44.87 -14.95 -0.61
C LEU A 781 46.07 -14.82 0.34
N THR A 782 45.90 -15.00 1.65
CA THR A 782 47.03 -15.04 2.59
C THR A 782 47.09 -16.37 3.32
N HIS A 783 46.29 -16.62 4.34
CA HIS A 783 46.35 -17.83 5.15
C HIS A 783 44.99 -18.52 5.26
N GLY A 784 44.99 -19.83 5.50
CA GLY A 784 43.76 -20.50 5.92
C GLY A 784 43.35 -19.98 7.30
N ILE A 785 44.19 -20.21 8.29
CA ILE A 785 44.03 -19.76 9.67
C ILE A 785 45.32 -19.03 10.11
N ASP A 786 45.18 -17.80 10.62
CA ASP A 786 46.29 -16.98 11.11
C ASP A 786 46.04 -16.57 12.57
N ILE A 787 46.86 -17.09 13.48
CA ILE A 787 46.78 -16.85 14.92
C ILE A 787 48.03 -16.10 15.37
N ARG A 788 47.84 -14.97 16.04
CA ARG A 788 48.91 -14.12 16.57
C ARG A 788 48.59 -13.75 18.01
N ASN A 789 49.59 -13.74 18.88
CA ASN A 789 49.57 -13.11 20.22
C ASN A 789 48.36 -13.45 21.11
N SER A 790 47.66 -14.55 20.85
CA SER A 790 46.54 -15.00 21.66
C SER A 790 47.07 -15.60 22.98
N LEU A 791 46.87 -14.86 24.08
CA LEU A 791 47.01 -15.28 25.48
C LEU A 791 48.44 -15.47 26.03
N LEU A 792 49.26 -14.41 25.99
CA LEU A 792 50.57 -14.34 26.68
C LEU A 792 50.49 -14.19 28.22
N THR A 793 49.32 -14.02 28.83
CA THR A 793 49.18 -13.63 30.24
C THR A 793 48.71 -14.77 31.15
N LYS A 794 49.67 -15.39 31.88
CA LYS A 794 49.61 -16.20 33.12
C LYS A 794 48.59 -17.37 33.26
N ASN A 795 47.50 -17.43 32.51
CA ASN A 795 46.45 -18.45 32.65
C ASN A 795 46.68 -19.60 31.65
N LYS A 796 47.45 -20.60 32.07
CA LYS A 796 47.89 -21.78 31.27
C LYS A 796 46.75 -22.71 30.78
N GLN A 797 45.47 -22.34 30.95
CA GLN A 797 44.33 -23.23 30.70
C GLN A 797 43.49 -22.91 29.44
N ALA A 798 43.54 -21.68 28.91
CA ALA A 798 42.80 -21.36 27.68
C ALA A 798 43.62 -21.74 26.43
N LYS A 799 43.10 -22.66 25.61
CA LYS A 799 43.74 -23.16 24.39
C LYS A 799 42.88 -22.89 23.17
N ILE A 800 43.52 -22.61 22.04
CA ILE A 800 42.88 -22.63 20.73
C ILE A 800 42.71 -24.08 20.27
N PHE A 801 41.50 -24.48 19.89
CA PHE A 801 41.20 -25.82 19.40
C PHE A 801 40.86 -25.77 17.91
N ILE A 802 41.59 -26.56 17.11
CA ILE A 802 41.35 -26.72 15.68
C ILE A 802 41.27 -28.22 15.40
N LYS A 803 40.06 -28.75 15.15
CA LYS A 803 39.81 -30.19 15.03
C LYS A 803 39.11 -30.56 13.73
N LYS A 804 39.54 -31.63 13.08
CA LYS A 804 38.81 -32.27 11.95
C LYS A 804 38.51 -31.32 10.77
N ASN A 805 39.31 -30.28 10.54
CA ASN A 805 39.09 -29.31 9.45
C ASN A 805 39.83 -29.70 8.17
N ILE A 806 39.31 -29.22 7.04
CA ILE A 806 39.93 -29.34 5.72
C ILE A 806 40.44 -27.96 5.28
N ILE A 807 41.75 -27.81 5.09
CA ILE A 807 42.38 -26.52 4.75
C ILE A 807 43.16 -26.66 3.45
N SER A 808 42.81 -25.91 2.40
CA SER A 808 43.47 -26.12 1.11
C SER A 808 43.54 -24.92 0.19
N LYS A 809 44.44 -24.96 -0.81
CA LYS A 809 44.51 -23.97 -1.89
C LYS A 809 44.70 -22.52 -1.45
N ASN A 810 45.27 -22.26 -0.27
CA ASN A 810 45.55 -20.90 0.18
C ASN A 810 46.89 -20.43 -0.43
N ARG A 811 46.99 -19.13 -0.77
CA ARG A 811 48.20 -18.55 -1.38
C ARG A 811 49.39 -18.40 -0.41
N GLY A 812 49.17 -18.59 0.88
CA GLY A 812 50.22 -18.67 1.89
C GLY A 812 50.01 -19.87 2.80
N THR A 813 50.36 -19.76 4.08
CA THR A 813 50.34 -20.90 5.02
C THR A 813 48.91 -21.40 5.28
N GLY A 814 48.75 -22.73 5.37
CA GLY A 814 47.50 -23.36 5.80
C GLY A 814 47.08 -22.90 7.20
N ILE A 815 47.88 -23.25 8.22
CA ILE A 815 47.74 -22.76 9.60
C ILE A 815 49.03 -22.05 10.04
N ARG A 816 48.95 -20.76 10.40
CA ARG A 816 50.05 -20.02 11.03
C ARG A 816 49.73 -19.72 12.50
N VAL A 817 50.68 -19.98 13.38
CA VAL A 817 50.56 -19.66 14.81
C VAL A 817 51.80 -18.92 15.31
N THR A 818 51.59 -17.79 16.00
CA THR A 818 52.65 -16.98 16.62
C THR A 818 52.30 -16.64 18.07
N ASN A 819 53.14 -17.00 19.03
CA ASN A 819 52.99 -16.68 20.47
C ASN A 819 51.60 -17.04 21.05
N SER A 820 51.16 -18.30 21.00
CA SER A 820 49.81 -18.70 21.44
C SER A 820 49.70 -20.16 21.83
N ASN A 821 48.90 -20.49 22.85
CA ASN A 821 48.65 -21.89 23.22
C ASN A 821 47.60 -22.55 22.30
N PHE A 822 47.91 -23.70 21.71
CA PHE A 822 47.02 -24.39 20.76
C PHE A 822 47.01 -25.93 20.85
N ILE A 823 45.92 -26.50 20.34
CA ILE A 823 45.73 -27.92 20.06
C ILE A 823 45.19 -28.06 18.62
N ILE A 824 45.94 -28.75 17.77
CA ILE A 824 45.56 -29.07 16.39
C ILE A 824 45.40 -30.59 16.28
N GLU A 825 44.20 -31.06 15.97
CA GLU A 825 43.88 -32.49 15.92
C GLU A 825 43.15 -32.90 14.64
N GLN A 826 43.61 -33.97 13.98
CA GLN A 826 42.89 -34.61 12.87
C GLN A 826 42.57 -33.68 11.68
N ASN A 827 43.38 -32.66 11.43
CA ASN A 827 43.16 -31.75 10.30
C ASN A 827 43.85 -32.26 9.04
N ARG A 828 43.26 -31.96 7.88
CA ARG A 828 43.82 -32.26 6.56
C ARG A 828 44.16 -30.96 5.83
N ILE A 829 45.44 -30.74 5.54
CA ILE A 829 45.96 -29.52 4.91
C ILE A 829 46.62 -29.87 3.57
N PHE A 830 46.22 -29.26 2.46
CA PHE A 830 46.83 -29.60 1.17
C PHE A 830 46.82 -28.50 0.11
N ASN A 831 47.74 -28.61 -0.87
CA ASN A 831 47.84 -27.70 -2.01
C ASN A 831 47.96 -26.20 -1.62
N ASN A 832 48.69 -25.86 -0.56
CA ASN A 832 48.95 -24.46 -0.20
C ASN A 832 50.28 -24.00 -0.78
N ASN A 833 50.40 -22.72 -1.14
CA ASN A 833 51.61 -22.18 -1.79
C ASN A 833 52.78 -21.96 -0.83
N ALA A 834 52.56 -22.03 0.48
CA ALA A 834 53.60 -21.98 1.52
C ALA A 834 53.42 -23.16 2.50
N ASP A 835 53.93 -23.06 3.72
CA ASP A 835 53.90 -24.16 4.68
C ASP A 835 52.47 -24.68 4.95
N GLY A 836 52.32 -25.99 5.15
CA GLY A 836 51.07 -26.58 5.65
C GLY A 836 50.75 -26.01 7.04
N CYS A 837 51.72 -26.07 7.95
CA CYS A 837 51.68 -25.42 9.25
C CYS A 837 52.98 -24.65 9.56
N HIS A 838 52.88 -23.41 10.03
CA HIS A 838 54.01 -22.57 10.42
C HIS A 838 53.88 -22.08 11.86
N ILE A 839 54.86 -22.40 12.71
CA ILE A 839 54.80 -22.14 14.15
C ILE A 839 56.02 -21.34 14.60
N LYS A 840 55.75 -20.21 15.25
CA LYS A 840 56.75 -19.36 15.90
C LYS A 840 56.28 -19.02 17.32
N ASP A 841 56.61 -19.85 18.29
CA ASP A 841 56.08 -19.74 19.65
C ASP A 841 57.12 -20.15 20.71
N GLU A 842 56.96 -19.68 21.95
CA GLU A 842 57.78 -20.07 23.11
C GLU A 842 56.92 -20.73 24.21
N SER A 843 55.61 -20.83 24.00
CA SER A 843 54.68 -21.38 24.98
C SER A 843 54.87 -22.90 25.20
N LYS A 844 54.48 -23.36 26.40
CA LYS A 844 54.59 -24.77 26.80
C LYS A 844 53.20 -25.41 26.79
N GLY A 845 53.08 -26.59 26.18
CA GLY A 845 51.84 -27.39 26.19
C GLY A 845 51.07 -27.42 24.87
N ASN A 846 51.71 -27.03 23.77
CA ASN A 846 51.18 -27.12 22.42
C ASN A 846 51.21 -28.57 21.91
N VAL A 847 50.12 -28.97 21.23
CA VAL A 847 49.92 -30.34 20.75
C VAL A 847 49.47 -30.33 19.30
N ILE A 848 50.09 -31.19 18.50
CA ILE A 848 49.65 -31.51 17.14
C ILE A 848 49.50 -33.03 17.05
N ASN A 849 48.29 -33.49 16.76
CA ASN A 849 47.97 -34.91 16.68
C ASN A 849 47.25 -35.24 15.38
N ASN A 850 47.71 -36.26 14.65
CA ASN A 850 47.10 -36.75 13.41
C ASN A 850 46.87 -35.64 12.36
N LEU A 851 47.85 -34.74 12.18
CA LEU A 851 47.84 -33.73 11.12
C LEU A 851 48.31 -34.36 9.80
N LEU A 852 47.51 -34.23 8.73
CA LEU A 852 47.83 -34.70 7.39
C LEU A 852 48.19 -33.50 6.50
N THR A 853 49.39 -33.49 5.90
CA THR A 853 49.84 -32.43 4.99
C THR A 853 50.23 -33.00 3.62
N GLU A 854 49.67 -32.45 2.53
CA GLU A 854 49.95 -32.93 1.17
C GLU A 854 50.25 -31.76 0.22
N ASN A 855 51.21 -31.93 -0.69
CA ASN A 855 51.50 -30.96 -1.77
C ASN A 855 51.65 -29.50 -1.31
N SER A 856 52.31 -29.27 -0.18
CA SER A 856 52.70 -27.94 0.30
C SER A 856 54.24 -27.88 0.37
N PRO A 857 54.90 -26.75 0.09
CA PRO A 857 56.37 -26.64 0.08
C PRO A 857 57.08 -27.21 1.32
N LYS A 858 56.47 -27.03 2.49
CA LYS A 858 56.86 -27.68 3.74
C LYS A 858 55.62 -28.17 4.46
N ASP A 859 55.71 -29.35 5.07
CA ASP A 859 54.64 -29.92 5.90
C ASP A 859 54.44 -29.04 7.16
N ILE A 860 55.49 -28.95 7.98
CA ILE A 860 55.51 -28.18 9.23
C ILE A 860 56.84 -27.41 9.31
N SER A 861 56.77 -26.11 9.58
CA SER A 861 57.91 -25.26 9.91
C SER A 861 57.83 -24.79 11.35
N VAL A 862 58.91 -24.95 12.11
CA VAL A 862 59.02 -24.50 13.52
C VAL A 862 60.27 -23.64 13.69
N ILE A 863 60.13 -22.47 14.31
CA ILE A 863 61.23 -21.50 14.51
C ILE A 863 61.24 -21.02 15.97
N ASN A 864 62.43 -20.74 16.53
CA ASN A 864 62.68 -20.43 17.95
C ASN A 864 62.43 -21.63 18.89
N ASN A 865 62.68 -21.50 20.19
CA ASN A 865 62.55 -22.55 21.22
C ASN A 865 61.08 -23.03 21.48
N SER A 866 60.27 -23.23 20.44
CA SER A 866 58.90 -23.76 20.54
C SER A 866 58.88 -25.17 21.07
N HIS A 867 58.00 -25.44 22.04
CA HIS A 867 57.81 -26.77 22.64
C HIS A 867 56.52 -27.43 22.11
N ILE A 868 56.67 -28.42 21.23
CA ILE A 868 55.53 -29.09 20.57
C ILE A 868 55.57 -30.60 20.82
N LYS A 869 54.42 -31.18 21.18
CA LYS A 869 54.19 -32.64 21.17
C LYS A 869 53.57 -33.08 19.85
N LEU A 870 54.15 -34.09 19.22
CA LEU A 870 53.71 -34.64 17.93
C LEU A 870 53.31 -36.11 18.05
N SER A 871 52.22 -36.53 17.39
CA SER A 871 51.81 -37.93 17.24
C SER A 871 50.97 -38.17 15.97
N GLY A 872 51.04 -39.36 15.35
CA GLY A 872 50.13 -39.78 14.25
C GLY A 872 50.77 -40.22 12.91
N LYS A 873 49.92 -40.53 11.91
CA LYS A 873 50.23 -41.36 10.71
C LYS A 873 51.08 -40.76 9.55
N GLN A 874 51.67 -39.57 9.64
CA GLN A 874 52.48 -38.99 8.54
C GLN A 874 53.76 -38.28 9.00
N LEU A 875 54.48 -38.87 9.96
CA LEU A 875 55.64 -38.25 10.59
C LEU A 875 56.96 -38.34 9.77
N ASN A 876 57.01 -39.14 8.71
CA ASN A 876 58.29 -39.62 8.16
C ASN A 876 58.97 -38.77 7.07
N LYS A 877 58.32 -37.73 6.53
CA LYS A 877 58.96 -36.78 5.58
C LYS A 877 59.24 -35.40 6.22
N THR A 878 58.50 -35.09 7.29
CA THR A 878 58.39 -33.78 7.95
C THR A 878 59.60 -33.44 8.82
N ILE A 879 60.22 -34.41 9.52
CA ILE A 879 61.31 -34.16 10.47
C ILE A 879 62.58 -33.58 9.80
N LYS A 880 62.84 -33.90 8.53
CA LYS A 880 64.08 -33.47 7.84
C LYS A 880 64.15 -31.98 7.52
N ASN A 881 63.02 -31.27 7.46
CA ASN A 881 62.97 -29.83 7.15
C ASN A 881 62.67 -28.94 8.37
N CYS A 882 62.53 -29.53 9.57
CA CYS A 882 62.01 -28.88 10.79
C CYS A 882 62.95 -27.91 11.50
N LEU A 883 64.24 -27.81 11.17
CA LEU A 883 65.24 -27.23 12.08
C LEU A 883 65.92 -25.97 11.54
N ASN A 884 65.28 -24.82 11.76
CA ASN A 884 65.97 -23.54 11.95
C ASN A 884 65.79 -23.07 13.41
N GLY A 885 66.34 -23.86 14.35
CA GLY A 885 66.55 -23.42 15.75
C GLY A 885 65.46 -23.75 16.80
N GLY A 886 64.51 -24.67 16.54
CA GLY A 886 63.48 -25.05 17.53
C GLY A 886 63.64 -26.41 18.21
N LYS A 887 63.03 -26.57 19.40
CA LYS A 887 63.15 -27.75 20.28
C LYS A 887 61.88 -28.61 20.31
N ILE A 888 61.84 -29.69 19.52
CA ILE A 888 60.81 -30.72 19.65
C ILE A 888 61.03 -31.46 20.97
N THR A 889 60.04 -31.47 21.87
CA THR A 889 60.17 -32.01 23.23
C THR A 889 59.75 -33.46 23.37
N GLN A 890 58.82 -33.93 22.53
CA GLN A 890 58.35 -35.31 22.55
C GLN A 890 57.70 -35.67 21.19
N VAL A 891 58.13 -36.80 20.64
CA VAL A 891 57.57 -37.40 19.41
C VAL A 891 57.09 -38.79 19.80
N ASN A 892 55.79 -39.04 19.69
CA ASN A 892 55.15 -40.30 20.05
C ASN A 892 54.64 -41.07 18.83
#